data_AF-A0A023GCA7-F1
#
_entry.id   AF-A0A023GCA7-F1
#
_cell.length_a   1.000
_cell.length_b   1.000
_cell.length_c   1.000
_cell.angle_alpha   90.00
_cell.angle_beta   90.00
_cell.angle_gamma   90.00
#
_symmetry.space_group_name_H-M   'P 1'
#
loop_
_entity.id
_entity.type
_entity.pdbx_description
1 polymer ?
#
loop_
_entity_poly.entity_id
_entity_poly.type
_entity_poly.pdbx_seq_one_letter_code
_entity_poly.pdbx_strand_id
1 'polypeptide(L)'
;CWPTLTRRSFMGRRRFPRDASGKERKEIEDALHIHDREYDHAYARLSLCLFGKAVDTWSFDESMLASIKPKDAPEKTAEQILGREIRKKVFYLTHDMTYLTPTEFGVPVFFDFKRAEFMYAHRQKIDIAHGDAADIHLSINRHYLYEMREYQMVGFALTFAKSSLGSGYDSQTLISWPLDLKVTLAPLEGKLKLHRPLHLPWNAVNHHFRPFTFQMPYDLSTDVDSTVHALAKAATPLYRADELYEFDRHYFGDIFGVDMRMKGYLIKKGLHRGLNEFFNEMTARDRFYYIIINPHWHPRDVKIYFEPAAQNPTKELDIEIAYKFLEHDDARESHFPVHDQIGADPEVPSTHVLNLDLNFKGDTKERKISAEMRYSFNHDLFNHKLQFFYDRTPFSNNEQEHFKICAAAEAHFPKPDWTRIGNLATFYQGRQIDAKLDFHYGSSCEGQSSVTANGHFSHTEHDEEQLAAVAANKPITQNLRKSGLHWLGLKCLKGREHGIPFNYYCLKFLRHSSRFGKLTADVEWKNYRPLFEKHLKYISKYHHFTPEEGGFLGTVRSHFTGENGKLHLISRVPWWNLKDQPHTDLIITTEDGHRYSHWNVPTFSHLLEPRAHSSLGYSNIGEYSPLYRHHVCDLQGNGLRTFDGSVVELPNTDCWKVVTRDCSPNHRFLLLARATGNPSFSKALKLFIHKTKLEILSVADDSGLILRVDGSKVEATPERPYSHTDHDTELFEVKTHDKWYEVVSKPYGIYLTFNGNLLFVQTAHFYRGKLCGLCGDYNLDRNHELSGPDGHLYNSTLEFAKSYVVPSSDCHPPSH
;
A
#
# COMPACT_ATOMS: atom_id res chain seq x y z
N CYS A 1 21.31 -13.79 -5.24
CA CYS A 1 22.06 -15.04 -5.44
C CYS A 1 21.59 -15.70 -6.72
N TRP A 2 22.43 -15.88 -7.74
CA TRP A 2 22.22 -16.89 -8.79
C TRP A 2 23.58 -17.36 -9.35
N PRO A 3 23.72 -18.64 -9.75
CA PRO A 3 24.97 -19.25 -10.13
C PRO A 3 25.27 -19.04 -11.63
N THR A 4 26.50 -18.66 -11.91
CA THR A 4 27.08 -18.55 -13.25
C THR A 4 27.32 -19.94 -13.87
N LEU A 5 26.59 -20.26 -14.94
CA LEU A 5 26.91 -21.37 -15.84
C LEU A 5 27.61 -20.82 -17.09
N THR A 6 28.93 -20.96 -17.11
CA THR A 6 29.79 -20.63 -18.25
C THR A 6 29.53 -21.57 -19.43
N ARG A 7 29.03 -21.04 -20.56
CA ARG A 7 29.17 -21.68 -21.87
C ARG A 7 30.15 -20.90 -22.75
N ARG A 8 31.20 -21.59 -23.18
CA ARG A 8 32.29 -21.10 -24.05
C ARG A 8 31.75 -20.53 -25.36
N SER A 9 32.30 -19.38 -25.75
CA SER A 9 32.08 -18.72 -27.03
C SER A 9 32.63 -19.51 -28.22
N PHE A 10 31.92 -19.51 -29.33
CA PHE A 10 32.51 -19.72 -30.65
C PHE A 10 31.83 -18.81 -31.70
N MET A 11 32.67 -18.18 -32.53
CA MET A 11 32.38 -17.27 -33.65
C MET A 11 32.11 -15.77 -33.38
N GLY A 12 33.20 -14.99 -33.42
CA GLY A 12 33.36 -13.88 -34.36
C GLY A 12 32.33 -12.74 -34.37
N ARG A 13 32.37 -11.86 -33.36
CA ARG A 13 31.92 -10.46 -33.51
C ARG A 13 33.00 -9.54 -32.95
N ARG A 14 33.41 -8.55 -33.77
CA ARG A 14 34.34 -7.49 -33.35
C ARG A 14 33.83 -6.87 -32.03
N ARG A 15 34.64 -6.93 -30.97
CA ARG A 15 34.39 -6.17 -29.73
C ARG A 15 34.63 -4.70 -30.03
N PHE A 16 33.59 -3.87 -29.97
CA PHE A 16 33.65 -2.41 -30.00
C PHE A 16 33.11 -1.86 -28.65
N PRO A 17 33.24 -0.56 -28.37
CA PRO A 17 34.21 0.09 -27.48
C PRO A 17 33.67 0.36 -26.04
N ARG A 18 33.13 -0.64 -25.33
CA ARG A 18 32.68 -0.46 -23.92
C ARG A 18 33.77 0.14 -22.99
N ASP A 19 35.03 -0.19 -23.24
CA ASP A 19 36.16 0.37 -22.48
C ASP A 19 36.38 1.88 -22.74
N ALA A 20 36.09 2.35 -23.95
CA ALA A 20 36.20 3.78 -24.29
C ALA A 20 35.06 4.59 -23.66
N SER A 21 33.83 4.06 -23.66
CA SER A 21 32.68 4.65 -22.94
C SER A 21 32.95 4.77 -21.44
N GLY A 22 33.54 3.73 -20.83
CA GLY A 22 33.94 3.75 -19.42
C GLY A 22 35.05 4.76 -19.12
N LYS A 23 36.02 4.94 -20.03
CA LYS A 23 37.10 5.93 -19.90
C LYS A 23 36.57 7.36 -19.97
N GLU A 24 35.74 7.68 -20.97
CA GLU A 24 35.12 9.00 -21.14
C GLU A 24 34.29 9.39 -19.91
N ARG A 25 33.51 8.44 -19.38
CA ARG A 25 32.75 8.65 -18.14
C ARG A 25 33.65 9.04 -16.98
N LYS A 26 34.78 8.33 -16.81
CA LYS A 26 35.74 8.62 -15.74
C LYS A 26 36.39 9.99 -15.88
N GLU A 27 36.78 10.37 -17.11
CA GLU A 27 37.35 11.71 -17.39
C GLU A 27 36.38 12.83 -16.98
N ILE A 28 35.07 12.65 -17.21
CA ILE A 28 34.03 13.60 -16.80
C ILE A 28 33.88 13.65 -15.27
N GLU A 29 33.93 12.50 -14.62
CA GLU A 29 33.85 12.39 -13.15
C GLU A 29 35.06 13.06 -12.47
N ASP A 30 36.27 12.82 -12.99
CA ASP A 30 37.51 13.39 -12.48
C ASP A 30 37.56 14.92 -12.70
N ALA A 31 36.94 15.45 -13.76
CA ALA A 31 36.97 16.88 -14.09
C ALA A 31 36.12 17.76 -13.16
N LEU A 32 35.04 17.23 -12.58
CA LEU A 32 34.11 17.98 -11.73
C LEU A 32 34.29 17.70 -10.23
N HIS A 33 35.11 16.70 -9.85
CA HIS A 33 35.33 16.28 -8.46
C HIS A 33 34.03 16.11 -7.66
N ILE A 34 33.01 15.48 -8.25
CA ILE A 34 31.73 15.26 -7.59
C ILE A 34 31.94 14.26 -6.44
N HIS A 35 31.72 14.70 -5.20
CA HIS A 35 31.85 13.83 -4.03
C HIS A 35 30.68 12.84 -3.92
N ASP A 36 30.99 11.63 -3.49
CA ASP A 36 30.00 10.67 -3.03
C ASP A 36 29.26 11.29 -1.84
N ARG A 37 27.95 11.16 -1.83
CA ARG A 37 27.13 11.67 -0.76
C ARG A 37 26.77 10.52 0.18
N GLU A 38 27.03 10.71 1.47
CA GLU A 38 26.75 9.70 2.50
C GLU A 38 25.25 9.73 2.87
N TYR A 39 24.60 8.64 2.46
CA TYR A 39 23.25 8.19 2.81
C TYR A 39 23.11 7.70 4.24
N ASP A 40 22.14 8.20 5.02
CA ASP A 40 21.48 7.32 5.98
C ASP A 40 20.97 6.10 5.22
N HIS A 41 21.54 4.95 5.57
CA HIS A 41 21.16 3.66 5.03
C HIS A 41 19.64 3.48 5.12
N ALA A 42 19.00 2.98 4.06
CA ALA A 42 17.62 2.56 4.13
C ALA A 42 17.43 1.63 5.33
N TYR A 43 16.64 2.07 6.31
CA TYR A 43 16.30 1.28 7.48
C TYR A 43 14.79 1.09 7.57
N ALA A 44 14.37 -0.15 7.77
CA ALA A 44 13.00 -0.52 8.09
C ALA A 44 12.98 -0.98 9.55
N ARG A 45 12.09 -0.40 10.36
CA ARG A 45 11.83 -0.87 11.72
C ARG A 45 10.44 -1.48 11.77
N LEU A 46 10.35 -2.79 11.98
CA LEU A 46 9.10 -3.47 12.27
C LEU A 46 8.98 -3.60 13.79
N SER A 47 7.87 -3.15 14.39
CA SER A 47 7.63 -3.32 15.82
C SER A 47 6.30 -4.02 16.05
N LEU A 48 6.32 -5.13 16.79
CA LEU A 48 5.10 -5.79 17.27
C LEU A 48 4.70 -5.12 18.58
N CYS A 49 3.63 -4.33 18.57
CA CYS A 49 3.06 -3.72 19.76
C CYS A 49 1.82 -4.50 20.22
N LEU A 50 1.82 -4.96 21.47
CA LEU A 50 0.63 -5.51 22.12
C LEU A 50 0.24 -4.55 23.25
N PHE A 51 -1.03 -4.14 23.27
CA PHE A 51 -1.59 -3.27 24.31
C PHE A 51 -0.84 -1.93 24.48
N GLY A 52 -0.36 -1.35 23.37
CA GLY A 52 0.38 -0.09 23.38
C GLY A 52 1.83 -0.20 23.86
N LYS A 53 2.35 -1.42 24.08
CA LYS A 53 3.74 -1.68 24.46
C LYS A 53 4.44 -2.46 23.35
N ALA A 54 5.63 -2.02 22.95
CA ALA A 54 6.46 -2.75 22.00
C ALA A 54 6.95 -4.05 22.65
N VAL A 55 6.49 -5.18 22.12
CA VAL A 55 6.84 -6.54 22.58
C VAL A 55 8.00 -7.10 21.76
N ASP A 56 8.07 -6.72 20.49
CA ASP A 56 9.18 -7.02 19.61
C ASP A 56 9.53 -5.82 18.73
N THR A 57 10.80 -5.70 18.36
CA THR A 57 11.26 -4.66 17.44
C THR A 57 12.41 -5.23 16.62
N TRP A 58 12.19 -5.33 15.31
CA TRP A 58 13.19 -5.69 14.32
C TRP A 58 13.62 -4.42 13.58
N SER A 59 14.92 -4.21 13.46
CA SER A 59 15.49 -3.17 12.60
C SER A 59 16.26 -3.85 11.48
N PHE A 60 15.87 -3.57 10.25
CA PHE A 60 16.54 -3.99 9.03
C PHE A 60 17.18 -2.75 8.43
N ASP A 61 18.49 -2.61 8.49
CA ASP A 61 19.20 -1.49 7.85
C ASP A 61 20.13 -1.99 6.73
N GLU A 62 20.68 -1.09 5.90
CA GLU A 62 21.63 -1.50 4.85
C GLU A 62 22.92 -2.10 5.44
N SER A 63 23.28 -1.85 6.70
CA SER A 63 24.43 -2.51 7.35
C SER A 63 24.13 -3.98 7.68
N MET A 64 22.88 -4.27 8.03
CA MET A 64 22.33 -5.60 8.26
C MET A 64 22.11 -6.34 6.93
N LEU A 65 21.82 -5.61 5.83
CA LEU A 65 21.85 -6.12 4.46
C LEU A 65 23.29 -6.27 3.92
N ALA A 66 24.24 -5.45 4.36
CA ALA A 66 25.65 -5.52 3.96
C ALA A 66 26.41 -6.60 4.73
N SER A 67 25.97 -6.95 5.95
CA SER A 67 26.40 -8.15 6.65
C SER A 67 25.92 -9.44 5.96
N ILE A 68 24.91 -9.33 5.08
CA ILE A 68 24.52 -10.39 4.14
C ILE A 68 25.55 -10.38 3.01
N LYS A 69 26.69 -11.03 3.21
CA LYS A 69 27.62 -11.18 2.09
C LYS A 69 26.94 -12.08 1.05
N PRO A 70 27.01 -11.76 -0.25
CA PRO A 70 26.45 -12.62 -1.31
C PRO A 70 27.06 -14.03 -1.36
N LYS A 71 28.12 -14.29 -0.59
CA LYS A 71 28.78 -15.59 -0.42
C LYS A 71 28.49 -16.28 0.92
N ASP A 72 27.83 -15.59 1.87
CA ASP A 72 27.42 -16.20 3.12
C ASP A 72 26.17 -17.05 2.87
N ALA A 73 26.12 -18.24 3.47
CA ALA A 73 24.95 -19.07 3.39
C ALA A 73 23.74 -18.34 4.02
N PRO A 74 22.53 -18.43 3.42
CA PRO A 74 21.33 -17.74 3.91
C PRO A 74 21.04 -17.97 5.40
N GLU A 75 21.44 -19.12 5.93
CA GLU A 75 21.42 -19.50 7.35
C GLU A 75 22.14 -18.52 8.27
N LYS A 76 23.39 -18.12 8.00
CA LYS A 76 24.16 -17.24 8.88
C LYS A 76 23.53 -15.86 8.96
N THR A 77 23.00 -15.41 7.84
CA THR A 77 22.26 -14.17 7.71
C THR A 77 20.95 -14.22 8.50
N ALA A 78 20.13 -15.25 8.30
CA ALA A 78 18.85 -15.36 8.98
C ALA A 78 19.01 -15.63 10.49
N GLU A 79 20.03 -16.36 10.92
CA GLU A 79 20.38 -16.52 12.35
C GLU A 79 20.80 -15.20 13.00
N GLN A 80 21.60 -14.36 12.33
CA GLN A 80 22.00 -13.06 12.85
C GLN A 80 20.81 -12.11 13.04
N ILE A 81 19.80 -12.21 12.19
CA ILE A 81 18.62 -11.33 12.17
C ILE A 81 17.52 -11.83 13.11
N LEU A 82 17.30 -13.15 13.18
CA LEU A 82 16.11 -13.76 13.80
C LEU A 82 16.45 -14.69 15.00
N GLY A 83 17.71 -15.03 15.22
CA GLY A 83 18.13 -16.23 15.96
C GLY A 83 18.51 -16.09 17.44
N ARG A 84 18.27 -14.97 18.12
CA ARG A 84 18.55 -14.89 19.57
C ARG A 84 17.40 -15.48 20.38
N GLU A 85 17.68 -16.48 21.21
CA GLU A 85 16.73 -16.91 22.26
C GLU A 85 16.58 -15.76 23.26
N ILE A 86 15.34 -15.35 23.51
CA ILE A 86 15.03 -14.29 24.45
C ILE A 86 13.96 -14.80 25.40
N ARG A 87 14.32 -14.89 26.68
CA ARG A 87 13.38 -15.04 27.78
C ARG A 87 13.26 -13.70 28.48
N LYS A 88 12.19 -12.97 28.19
CA LYS A 88 11.95 -11.65 28.78
C LYS A 88 10.80 -11.75 29.75
N LYS A 89 11.04 -11.32 30.99
CA LYS A 89 10.02 -11.03 31.99
C LYS A 89 10.07 -9.54 32.24
N VAL A 90 8.95 -8.85 32.08
CA VAL A 90 8.85 -7.43 32.36
C VAL A 90 7.68 -7.21 33.30
N PHE A 91 7.92 -6.39 34.31
CA PHE A 91 6.89 -5.97 35.25
C PHE A 91 6.76 -4.46 35.13
N TYR A 92 5.53 -3.98 35.01
CA TYR A 92 5.21 -2.57 34.99
C TYR A 92 4.21 -2.27 36.10
N LEU A 93 4.55 -1.33 36.97
CA LEU A 93 3.59 -0.71 37.86
C LEU A 93 3.02 0.50 37.12
N THR A 94 1.89 0.31 36.43
CA THR A 94 1.34 1.36 35.54
C THR A 94 0.47 2.35 36.30
N HIS A 95 -0.17 1.93 37.38
CA HIS A 95 -0.88 2.82 38.30
C HIS A 95 -0.48 2.48 39.74
N ASP A 96 -0.02 3.48 40.46
CA ASP A 96 0.16 3.43 41.91
C ASP A 96 -0.14 4.83 42.46
N MET A 97 -1.41 5.07 42.74
CA MET A 97 -1.87 6.38 43.20
C MET A 97 -2.84 6.20 44.36
N THR A 98 -2.56 6.88 45.47
CA THR A 98 -3.48 6.97 46.60
C THR A 98 -3.82 8.43 46.84
N TYR A 99 -5.08 8.80 46.69
CA TYR A 99 -5.60 10.14 46.99
C TYR A 99 -6.29 10.10 48.34
N LEU A 100 -5.97 11.05 49.21
CA LEU A 100 -6.64 11.21 50.50
C LEU A 100 -7.24 12.61 50.56
N THR A 101 -8.55 12.71 50.80
CA THR A 101 -9.25 13.98 50.93
C THR A 101 -10.01 14.03 52.25
N PRO A 102 -9.90 15.11 53.03
CA PRO A 102 -10.74 15.30 54.21
C PRO A 102 -12.20 15.52 53.78
N THR A 103 -13.14 14.99 54.55
CA THR A 103 -14.57 15.33 54.41
C THR A 103 -14.96 16.41 55.42
N GLU A 104 -16.09 17.08 55.19
CA GLU A 104 -16.67 18.04 56.14
C GLU A 104 -16.95 17.42 57.52
N PHE A 105 -17.14 16.09 57.59
CA PHE A 105 -17.33 15.33 58.83
C PHE A 105 -16.02 14.99 59.55
N GLY A 106 -14.86 15.43 59.03
CA GLY A 106 -13.54 15.12 59.61
C GLY A 106 -13.08 13.68 59.41
N VAL A 107 -13.80 12.89 58.60
CA VAL A 107 -13.43 11.51 58.23
C VAL A 107 -12.73 11.55 56.86
N PRO A 108 -11.43 11.20 56.76
CA PRO A 108 -10.76 11.18 55.46
C PRO A 108 -11.35 10.11 54.53
N VAL A 109 -11.60 10.48 53.29
CA VAL A 109 -11.89 9.54 52.19
C VAL A 109 -10.60 9.29 51.45
N PHE A 110 -10.29 8.03 51.18
CA PHE A 110 -9.18 7.64 50.33
C PHE A 110 -9.67 6.96 49.05
N PHE A 111 -8.95 7.20 47.96
CA PHE A 111 -9.07 6.49 46.69
C PHE A 111 -7.73 5.84 46.42
N ASP A 112 -7.70 4.53 46.25
CA ASP A 112 -6.49 3.79 45.96
C ASP A 112 -6.60 3.12 44.59
N PHE A 113 -5.67 3.43 43.71
CA PHE A 113 -5.61 2.96 42.33
C PHE A 113 -4.27 2.25 42.11
N LYS A 114 -4.28 0.92 42.14
CA LYS A 114 -3.10 0.09 41.91
C LYS A 114 -3.31 -0.76 40.65
N ARG A 115 -2.37 -0.73 39.71
CA ARG A 115 -2.34 -1.59 38.52
C ARG A 115 -0.94 -2.06 38.25
N ALA A 116 -0.80 -3.39 38.20
CA ALA A 116 0.41 -4.08 37.82
C ALA A 116 0.19 -4.86 36.53
N GLU A 117 1.15 -4.78 35.63
CA GLU A 117 1.17 -5.52 34.38
C GLU A 117 2.42 -6.39 34.34
N PHE A 118 2.25 -7.66 34.00
CA PHE A 118 3.31 -8.62 33.83
C PHE A 118 3.31 -9.14 32.39
N MET A 119 4.47 -9.11 31.77
CA MET A 119 4.71 -9.62 30.43
C MET A 119 5.78 -10.69 30.47
N TYR A 120 5.46 -11.86 29.95
CA TYR A 120 6.41 -12.92 29.68
C TYR A 120 6.44 -13.22 28.20
N ALA A 121 7.64 -13.19 27.62
CA ALA A 121 7.90 -13.59 26.26
C ALA A 121 9.00 -14.65 26.26
N HIS A 122 8.65 -15.84 25.80
CA HIS A 122 9.59 -16.92 25.53
C HIS A 122 9.75 -17.06 24.02
N ARG A 123 10.94 -16.67 23.55
CA ARG A 123 11.32 -16.78 22.14
C ARG A 123 12.43 -17.81 22.02
N GLN A 124 12.12 -19.01 21.56
CA GLN A 124 13.13 -20.02 21.27
C GLN A 124 14.02 -19.61 20.08
N LYS A 125 15.20 -20.21 19.94
CA LYS A 125 15.98 -20.03 18.71
C LYS A 125 15.14 -20.49 17.51
N ILE A 126 15.20 -19.76 16.40
CA ILE A 126 14.56 -20.19 15.15
C ILE A 126 15.49 -21.22 14.50
N ASP A 127 14.99 -22.43 14.28
CA ASP A 127 15.72 -23.46 13.55
C ASP A 127 15.53 -23.22 12.05
N ILE A 128 16.66 -23.20 11.34
CA ILE A 128 16.72 -22.94 9.90
C ILE A 128 17.29 -24.18 9.22
N ALA A 129 16.54 -24.76 8.30
CA ALA A 129 16.98 -25.89 7.50
C ALA A 129 16.82 -25.58 6.00
N HIS A 130 17.70 -26.17 5.20
CA HIS A 130 17.65 -26.06 3.74
C HIS A 130 17.09 -27.35 3.14
N GLY A 131 16.17 -27.20 2.19
CA GLY A 131 15.71 -28.30 1.33
C GLY A 131 16.60 -28.46 0.10
N ASP A 132 16.48 -29.59 -0.59
CA ASP A 132 17.28 -29.95 -1.76
C ASP A 132 17.09 -28.97 -2.96
N ALA A 133 16.02 -28.18 -2.97
CA ALA A 133 15.63 -27.23 -4.03
C ALA A 133 15.95 -25.74 -3.71
N ALA A 134 16.85 -25.47 -2.77
CA ALA A 134 17.12 -24.12 -2.23
C ALA A 134 15.93 -23.50 -1.46
N ASP A 135 15.00 -24.34 -1.01
CA ASP A 135 13.94 -23.96 -0.08
C ASP A 135 14.51 -23.68 1.31
N ILE A 136 13.95 -22.68 1.98
CA ILE A 136 14.32 -22.30 3.35
C ILE A 136 13.17 -22.67 4.28
N HIS A 137 13.41 -23.59 5.21
CA HIS A 137 12.48 -23.98 6.25
C HIS A 137 12.84 -23.28 7.56
N LEU A 138 11.88 -22.56 8.15
CA LEU A 138 12.01 -21.87 9.42
C LEU A 138 11.02 -22.46 10.42
N SER A 139 11.49 -22.89 11.59
CA SER A 139 10.63 -23.32 12.70
C SER A 139 10.56 -22.23 13.76
N ILE A 140 9.38 -21.66 13.96
CA ILE A 140 9.13 -20.53 14.85
C ILE A 140 8.27 -21.00 16.02
N ASN A 141 8.88 -21.10 17.20
CA ASN A 141 8.18 -21.40 18.45
C ASN A 141 8.27 -20.20 19.42
N ARG A 142 7.09 -19.75 19.86
CA ARG A 142 6.91 -18.55 20.69
C ARG A 142 5.81 -18.80 21.70
N HIS A 143 5.99 -18.31 22.91
CA HIS A 143 4.92 -18.23 23.91
C HIS A 143 4.92 -16.85 24.55
N TYR A 144 3.80 -16.15 24.39
CA TYR A 144 3.56 -14.86 25.02
C TYR A 144 2.51 -15.02 26.10
N LEU A 145 2.75 -14.40 27.26
CA LEU A 145 1.80 -14.29 28.35
C LEU A 145 1.75 -12.83 28.78
N TYR A 146 0.54 -12.29 28.84
CA TYR A 146 0.26 -10.97 29.36
C TYR A 146 -0.71 -11.10 30.52
N GLU A 147 -0.34 -10.55 31.66
CA GLU A 147 -1.20 -10.46 32.83
C GLU A 147 -1.34 -9.00 33.24
N MET A 148 -2.56 -8.58 33.54
CA MET A 148 -2.85 -7.28 34.11
C MET A 148 -3.69 -7.52 35.36
N ARG A 149 -3.24 -7.00 36.50
CA ARG A 149 -3.95 -7.07 37.77
C ARG A 149 -4.18 -5.67 38.31
N GLU A 150 -5.41 -5.40 38.71
CA GLU A 150 -5.86 -4.07 39.10
C GLU A 150 -6.67 -4.16 40.39
N TYR A 151 -6.31 -3.30 41.34
CA TYR A 151 -7.04 -3.05 42.57
C TYR A 151 -7.41 -1.58 42.60
N GLN A 152 -8.70 -1.29 42.56
CA GLN A 152 -9.20 0.07 42.76
C GLN A 152 -10.23 0.08 43.87
N MET A 153 -10.06 0.97 44.84
CA MET A 153 -10.97 1.06 45.98
C MET A 153 -11.17 2.50 46.42
N VAL A 154 -12.35 2.75 46.98
CA VAL A 154 -12.70 3.97 47.70
C VAL A 154 -13.12 3.59 49.11
N GLY A 155 -12.59 4.28 50.10
CA GLY A 155 -12.90 4.00 51.50
C GLY A 155 -12.87 5.22 52.39
N PHE A 156 -13.49 5.08 53.55
CA PHE A 156 -13.46 6.04 54.64
C PHE A 156 -12.48 5.54 55.69
N ALA A 157 -11.52 6.39 56.07
CA ALA A 157 -10.61 6.13 57.17
C ALA A 157 -11.24 6.61 58.49
N LEU A 158 -11.82 5.68 59.25
CA LEU A 158 -12.35 5.96 60.59
C LEU A 158 -11.19 5.97 61.59
N THR A 159 -10.43 7.07 61.58
CA THR A 159 -9.25 7.26 62.45
C THR A 159 -9.58 7.06 63.93
N PHE A 160 -10.77 7.47 64.37
CA PHE A 160 -11.28 7.27 65.73
C PHE A 160 -11.49 5.79 66.11
N ALA A 161 -11.81 4.92 65.14
CA ALA A 161 -12.02 3.50 65.34
C ALA A 161 -10.80 2.65 64.93
N LYS A 162 -9.71 3.30 64.47
CA LYS A 162 -8.55 2.65 63.84
C LYS A 162 -8.95 1.63 62.77
N SER A 163 -10.02 1.91 62.05
CA SER A 163 -10.59 1.04 61.02
C SER A 163 -10.81 1.85 59.75
N SER A 164 -10.81 1.17 58.62
CA SER A 164 -11.28 1.68 57.35
C SER A 164 -12.43 0.81 56.86
N LEU A 165 -13.36 1.41 56.13
CA LEU A 165 -14.43 0.69 55.45
C LEU A 165 -14.66 1.30 54.07
N GLY A 166 -15.02 0.48 53.10
CA GLY A 166 -15.16 0.95 51.74
C GLY A 166 -15.62 -0.11 50.78
N SER A 167 -15.50 0.24 49.51
CA SER A 167 -15.84 -0.61 48.38
C SER A 167 -14.79 -0.45 47.28
N GLY A 168 -14.59 -1.48 46.51
CA GLY A 168 -13.64 -1.49 45.42
C GLY A 168 -13.89 -2.68 44.50
N TYR A 169 -12.93 -2.93 43.63
CA TYR A 169 -12.92 -4.11 42.80
C TYR A 169 -11.49 -4.65 42.63
N ASP A 170 -11.44 -5.97 42.45
CA ASP A 170 -10.27 -6.72 42.00
C ASP A 170 -10.54 -7.14 40.56
N SER A 171 -9.62 -6.80 39.64
CA SER A 171 -9.67 -7.29 38.28
C SER A 171 -8.35 -7.92 37.88
N GLN A 172 -8.44 -9.06 37.19
CA GLN A 172 -7.29 -9.71 36.60
C GLN A 172 -7.63 -10.12 35.18
N THR A 173 -6.73 -9.84 34.25
CA THR A 173 -6.83 -10.28 32.86
C THR A 173 -5.53 -11.01 32.50
N LEU A 174 -5.64 -12.29 32.20
CA LEU A 174 -4.54 -13.13 31.73
C LEU A 174 -4.80 -13.51 30.28
N ILE A 175 -3.86 -13.22 29.40
CA ILE A 175 -3.89 -13.60 27.99
C ILE A 175 -2.65 -14.45 27.72
N SER A 176 -2.87 -15.69 27.31
CA SER A 176 -1.81 -16.56 26.82
C SER A 176 -1.85 -16.56 25.30
N TRP A 177 -0.73 -16.76 24.64
CA TRP A 177 -0.69 -16.97 23.20
C TRP A 177 0.53 -17.82 22.80
N PRO A 178 0.34 -19.14 22.64
CA PRO A 178 1.33 -20.02 22.04
C PRO A 178 1.25 -19.92 20.51
N LEU A 179 2.40 -19.77 19.87
CA LEU A 179 2.56 -19.78 18.43
C LEU A 179 3.65 -20.79 18.08
N ASP A 180 3.22 -21.82 17.36
CA ASP A 180 4.09 -22.81 16.72
C ASP A 180 3.81 -22.73 15.21
N LEU A 181 4.82 -22.34 14.44
CA LEU A 181 4.67 -22.03 13.02
C LEU A 181 5.89 -22.54 12.26
N LYS A 182 5.64 -23.41 11.28
CA LYS A 182 6.64 -23.82 10.30
C LYS A 182 6.45 -23.01 9.03
N VAL A 183 7.49 -22.31 8.61
CA VAL A 183 7.48 -21.47 7.40
C VAL A 183 8.41 -22.11 6.38
N THR A 184 7.94 -22.27 5.14
CA THR A 184 8.76 -22.70 4.01
C THR A 184 8.76 -21.60 2.95
N LEU A 185 9.93 -21.07 2.64
CA LEU A 185 10.15 -20.07 1.61
C LEU A 185 10.79 -20.76 0.40
N ALA A 186 10.08 -20.79 -0.73
CA ALA A 186 10.56 -21.32 -2.00
C ALA A 186 10.69 -20.15 -2.99
N PRO A 187 11.79 -19.37 -2.92
CA PRO A 187 11.93 -18.12 -3.67
C PRO A 187 11.99 -18.33 -5.19
N LEU A 188 12.45 -19.50 -5.63
CA LEU A 188 12.50 -19.87 -7.06
C LEU A 188 11.10 -20.11 -7.63
N GLU A 189 10.20 -20.65 -6.82
CA GLU A 189 8.80 -20.89 -7.18
C GLU A 189 7.90 -19.68 -6.89
N GLY A 190 8.41 -18.65 -6.19
CA GLY A 190 7.62 -17.53 -5.72
C GLY A 190 6.59 -17.92 -4.65
N LYS A 191 6.85 -18.97 -3.86
CA LYS A 191 5.89 -19.52 -2.88
C LYS A 191 6.34 -19.32 -1.43
N LEU A 192 5.37 -19.04 -0.58
CA LEU A 192 5.47 -18.99 0.87
C LEU A 192 4.43 -19.95 1.46
N LYS A 193 4.87 -20.97 2.18
CA LYS A 193 3.99 -21.91 2.89
C LYS A 193 4.12 -21.72 4.39
N LEU A 194 3.00 -21.60 5.08
CA LEU A 194 2.90 -21.50 6.53
C LEU A 194 2.10 -22.71 7.00
N HIS A 195 2.69 -23.52 7.86
CA HIS A 195 2.05 -24.68 8.47
C HIS A 195 1.98 -24.45 9.97
N ARG A 196 0.77 -24.49 10.52
CA ARG A 196 0.51 -24.32 11.95
C ARG A 196 -0.21 -25.55 12.51
N PRO A 197 0.45 -26.36 13.35
CA PRO A 197 -0.26 -27.33 14.16
C PRO A 197 -1.11 -26.61 15.23
N LEU A 198 -2.33 -27.09 15.44
CA LEU A 198 -3.26 -26.54 16.42
C LEU A 198 -3.12 -27.32 17.74
N HIS A 199 -2.35 -26.76 18.67
CA HIS A 199 -2.20 -27.27 20.03
C HIS A 199 -3.46 -26.99 20.85
N LEU A 200 -4.42 -27.91 20.82
CA LEU A 200 -5.72 -27.82 21.50
C LEU A 200 -5.86 -28.93 22.56
N PRO A 201 -6.62 -28.72 23.65
CA PRO A 201 -7.25 -27.46 24.05
C PRO A 201 -6.25 -26.52 24.74
N TRP A 202 -6.47 -25.20 24.62
CA TRP A 202 -5.65 -24.22 25.33
C TRP A 202 -6.49 -23.03 25.85
N ASN A 203 -6.08 -22.50 27.01
CA ASN A 203 -6.73 -21.35 27.65
C ASN A 203 -6.12 -20.05 27.11
N ALA A 204 -6.89 -19.32 26.33
CA ALA A 204 -6.43 -18.10 25.68
C ALA A 204 -6.61 -16.86 26.56
N VAL A 205 -7.74 -16.76 27.24
CA VAL A 205 -8.08 -15.59 28.05
C VAL A 205 -8.76 -16.04 29.34
N ASN A 206 -8.29 -15.51 30.47
CA ASN A 206 -8.96 -15.59 31.75
C ASN A 206 -9.11 -14.17 32.30
N HIS A 207 -10.35 -13.70 32.37
CA HIS A 207 -10.67 -12.37 32.87
C HIS A 207 -11.64 -12.47 34.02
N HIS A 208 -11.33 -11.81 35.14
CA HIS A 208 -12.30 -11.58 36.20
C HIS A 208 -12.33 -10.12 36.62
N PHE A 209 -13.50 -9.72 37.10
CA PHE A 209 -13.79 -8.45 37.73
C PHE A 209 -14.72 -8.73 38.90
N ARG A 210 -14.23 -8.53 40.12
CA ARG A 210 -14.92 -8.87 41.36
C ARG A 210 -15.06 -7.62 42.22
N PRO A 211 -16.23 -6.98 42.23
CA PRO A 211 -16.50 -5.90 43.17
C PRO A 211 -16.58 -6.48 44.60
N PHE A 212 -15.98 -5.79 45.56
CA PHE A 212 -15.97 -6.16 46.96
C PHE A 212 -16.20 -4.96 47.87
N THR A 213 -16.74 -5.19 49.05
CA THR A 213 -16.67 -4.27 50.19
C THR A 213 -15.59 -4.74 51.12
N PHE A 214 -15.06 -3.86 51.96
CA PHE A 214 -14.06 -4.25 52.95
C PHE A 214 -14.26 -3.49 54.25
N GLN A 215 -13.82 -4.13 55.33
CA GLN A 215 -13.56 -3.49 56.61
C GLN A 215 -12.21 -4.00 57.10
N MET A 216 -11.23 -3.10 57.23
CA MET A 216 -9.87 -3.48 57.60
C MET A 216 -9.26 -2.47 58.58
N PRO A 217 -8.25 -2.86 59.39
CA PRO A 217 -7.53 -1.92 60.23
C PRO A 217 -7.00 -0.74 59.40
N TYR A 218 -6.99 0.44 60.00
CA TYR A 218 -6.43 1.65 59.37
C TYR A 218 -4.92 1.54 59.15
N ASP A 219 -4.24 0.75 59.98
CA ASP A 219 -2.80 0.49 59.93
C ASP A 219 -2.60 -0.97 59.48
N LEU A 220 -2.36 -1.16 58.19
CA LEU A 220 -1.95 -2.46 57.64
C LEU A 220 -0.45 -2.61 57.91
N SER A 221 -0.05 -3.73 58.51
CA SER A 221 1.31 -3.99 59.00
C SER A 221 2.42 -3.68 57.98
N THR A 222 3.62 -3.40 58.49
CA THR A 222 4.83 -3.12 57.70
C THR A 222 5.35 -4.30 56.86
N ASP A 223 4.74 -5.48 56.98
CA ASP A 223 5.10 -6.68 56.22
C ASP A 223 4.16 -6.86 55.00
N VAL A 224 4.73 -6.74 53.80
CA VAL A 224 4.00 -6.67 52.53
C VAL A 224 3.19 -7.95 52.24
N ASP A 225 3.73 -9.14 52.57
CA ASP A 225 3.04 -10.42 52.35
C ASP A 225 1.83 -10.56 53.28
N SER A 226 1.96 -10.10 54.53
CA SER A 226 0.87 -10.05 55.49
C SER A 226 -0.25 -9.12 55.05
N THR A 227 0.09 -8.02 54.39
CA THR A 227 -0.86 -6.96 53.97
C THR A 227 -1.71 -7.39 52.78
N VAL A 228 -1.15 -8.07 51.78
CA VAL A 228 -1.92 -8.60 50.64
C VAL A 228 -2.89 -9.69 51.10
N HIS A 229 -2.45 -10.59 51.98
CA HIS A 229 -3.33 -11.59 52.58
C HIS A 229 -4.40 -10.98 53.49
N ALA A 230 -4.07 -9.92 54.24
CA ALA A 230 -5.03 -9.20 55.06
C ALA A 230 -6.11 -8.51 54.21
N LEU A 231 -5.74 -7.86 53.10
CA LEU A 231 -6.65 -7.25 52.14
C LEU A 231 -7.60 -8.29 51.51
N ALA A 232 -7.07 -9.41 51.04
CA ALA A 232 -7.87 -10.48 50.46
C ALA A 232 -8.85 -11.10 51.47
N LYS A 233 -8.46 -11.17 52.75
CA LYS A 233 -9.31 -11.70 53.84
C LYS A 233 -10.37 -10.70 54.32
N ALA A 234 -10.08 -9.40 54.25
CA ALA A 234 -10.99 -8.33 54.63
C ALA A 234 -12.02 -8.00 53.53
N ALA A 235 -11.69 -8.29 52.26
CA ALA A 235 -12.57 -8.11 51.13
C ALA A 235 -13.72 -9.13 51.13
N THR A 236 -14.95 -8.64 51.18
CA THR A 236 -16.18 -9.42 51.03
C THR A 236 -16.79 -9.13 49.67
N PRO A 237 -16.93 -10.13 48.77
CA PRO A 237 -17.55 -9.93 47.46
C PRO A 237 -18.96 -9.33 47.56
N LEU A 238 -19.29 -8.38 46.67
CA LEU A 238 -20.63 -7.76 46.65
C LEU A 238 -21.74 -8.76 46.25
N TYR A 239 -21.38 -9.78 45.47
CA TYR A 239 -22.31 -10.74 44.90
C TYR A 239 -21.90 -12.15 45.30
N ARG A 240 -22.90 -12.97 45.65
CA ARG A 240 -22.67 -14.39 45.90
C ARG A 240 -22.66 -15.17 44.59
N ALA A 241 -22.01 -16.33 44.59
CA ALA A 241 -21.91 -17.16 43.38
C ALA A 241 -23.28 -17.60 42.84
N ASP A 242 -24.27 -17.82 43.71
CA ASP A 242 -25.64 -18.19 43.37
C ASP A 242 -26.49 -17.04 42.80
N GLU A 243 -26.05 -15.79 42.97
CA GLU A 243 -26.70 -14.61 42.38
C GLU A 243 -26.24 -14.34 40.94
N LEU A 244 -25.17 -15.03 40.49
CA LEU A 244 -24.60 -14.88 39.16
C LEU A 244 -25.17 -15.93 38.20
N TYR A 245 -25.42 -15.51 36.97
CA TYR A 245 -25.82 -16.40 35.89
C TYR A 245 -24.58 -17.05 35.27
N GLU A 246 -24.52 -18.38 35.37
CA GLU A 246 -23.52 -19.19 34.67
C GLU A 246 -23.87 -19.31 33.19
N PHE A 247 -22.86 -19.13 32.33
CA PHE A 247 -22.97 -19.39 30.90
C PHE A 247 -21.82 -20.27 30.41
N ASP A 248 -22.13 -21.13 29.45
CA ASP A 248 -21.17 -21.92 28.70
C ASP A 248 -21.62 -21.91 27.22
N ARG A 249 -20.82 -21.30 26.36
CA ARG A 249 -21.16 -21.06 24.95
C ARG A 249 -20.01 -21.51 24.07
N HIS A 250 -20.35 -22.24 23.02
CA HIS A 250 -19.41 -22.72 22.02
C HIS A 250 -19.65 -21.95 20.72
N TYR A 251 -18.60 -21.42 20.13
CA TYR A 251 -18.66 -20.65 18.88
C TYR A 251 -17.69 -21.24 17.85
N PHE A 252 -18.09 -21.19 16.58
CA PHE A 252 -17.28 -21.51 15.41
C PHE A 252 -16.80 -22.96 15.25
N GLY A 253 -17.11 -23.89 16.15
CA GLY A 253 -16.72 -25.29 16.01
C GLY A 253 -17.25 -25.95 14.74
N ASP A 254 -18.49 -25.64 14.37
CA ASP A 254 -19.11 -26.12 13.14
C ASP A 254 -18.43 -25.57 11.87
N ILE A 255 -17.96 -24.31 11.91
CA ILE A 255 -17.38 -23.61 10.77
C ILE A 255 -15.90 -23.99 10.58
N PHE A 256 -15.07 -23.85 11.61
CA PHE A 256 -13.61 -24.01 11.49
C PHE A 256 -13.09 -25.34 12.05
N GLY A 257 -13.92 -26.16 12.68
CA GLY A 257 -13.48 -27.38 13.38
C GLY A 257 -12.72 -27.09 14.68
N VAL A 258 -12.79 -25.85 15.19
CA VAL A 258 -12.22 -25.43 16.47
C VAL A 258 -13.28 -24.64 17.22
N ASP A 259 -13.64 -25.10 18.41
CA ASP A 259 -14.59 -24.42 19.28
C ASP A 259 -13.88 -23.33 20.09
N MET A 260 -14.36 -22.10 19.94
CA MET A 260 -14.09 -21.04 20.92
C MET A 260 -15.12 -21.19 22.04
N ARG A 261 -14.75 -21.89 23.12
CA ARG A 261 -15.60 -22.09 24.29
C ARG A 261 -15.43 -20.93 25.26
N MET A 262 -16.51 -20.20 25.48
CA MET A 262 -16.58 -19.10 26.44
C MET A 262 -17.44 -19.53 27.62
N LYS A 263 -16.85 -19.58 28.81
CA LYS A 263 -17.57 -19.92 30.05
C LYS A 263 -17.31 -18.94 31.18
N GLY A 264 -18.26 -18.84 32.09
CA GLY A 264 -18.09 -18.13 33.36
C GLY A 264 -19.39 -17.56 33.91
N TYR A 265 -19.30 -16.46 34.64
CA TYR A 265 -20.38 -15.92 35.47
C TYR A 265 -20.62 -14.43 35.17
N LEU A 266 -21.90 -14.04 35.05
CA LEU A 266 -22.34 -12.67 34.76
C LEU A 266 -23.62 -12.32 35.54
N ILE A 267 -23.90 -11.03 35.75
CA ILE A 267 -25.22 -10.60 36.26
C ILE A 267 -26.28 -10.70 35.18
N LYS A 268 -27.46 -11.25 35.50
CA LYS A 268 -28.61 -11.35 34.59
C LYS A 268 -29.31 -10.00 34.33
N LYS A 269 -29.43 -9.14 35.35
CA LYS A 269 -30.04 -7.80 35.25
C LYS A 269 -29.13 -6.84 34.48
N GLY A 270 -29.62 -6.28 33.38
CA GLY A 270 -28.86 -5.32 32.56
C GLY A 270 -27.94 -5.95 31.51
N LEU A 271 -27.79 -7.29 31.50
CA LEU A 271 -26.93 -8.01 30.55
C LEU A 271 -27.30 -7.77 29.09
N HIS A 272 -28.59 -7.85 28.75
CA HIS A 272 -29.02 -7.62 27.37
C HIS A 272 -28.71 -6.20 26.89
N ARG A 273 -28.87 -5.20 27.76
CA ARG A 273 -28.55 -3.81 27.44
C ARG A 273 -27.04 -3.60 27.32
N GLY A 274 -26.27 -4.09 28.29
CA GLY A 274 -24.80 -3.98 28.28
C GLY A 274 -24.14 -4.77 27.16
N LEU A 275 -24.63 -5.97 26.83
CA LEU A 275 -24.15 -6.74 25.67
C LEU A 275 -24.58 -6.09 24.35
N ASN A 276 -25.79 -5.52 24.28
CA ASN A 276 -26.22 -4.77 23.09
C ASN A 276 -25.32 -3.55 22.86
N GLU A 277 -25.06 -2.76 23.90
CA GLU A 277 -24.16 -1.60 23.83
C GLU A 277 -22.73 -2.04 23.45
N PHE A 278 -22.22 -3.09 24.10
CA PHE A 278 -20.90 -3.65 23.84
C PHE A 278 -20.73 -4.17 22.41
N PHE A 279 -21.66 -4.98 21.92
CA PHE A 279 -21.57 -5.56 20.59
C PHE A 279 -22.02 -4.61 19.47
N ASN A 280 -22.92 -3.66 19.73
CA ASN A 280 -23.55 -2.87 18.67
C ASN A 280 -23.22 -1.37 18.69
N GLU A 281 -22.82 -0.79 19.82
CA GLU A 281 -22.61 0.67 19.95
C GLU A 281 -21.12 1.03 20.13
N MET A 282 -20.31 0.13 20.70
CA MET A 282 -18.90 0.39 21.00
C MET A 282 -17.94 0.11 19.84
N THR A 283 -16.94 0.98 19.63
CA THR A 283 -15.82 0.69 18.73
C THR A 283 -14.96 -0.46 19.28
N ALA A 284 -14.07 -1.05 18.46
CA ALA A 284 -13.17 -2.11 18.92
C ALA A 284 -12.29 -1.65 20.11
N ARG A 285 -11.88 -0.36 20.10
CA ARG A 285 -11.13 0.26 21.19
C ARG A 285 -11.99 0.43 22.44
N ASP A 286 -13.22 0.91 22.28
CA ASP A 286 -14.14 1.10 23.41
C ASP A 286 -14.52 -0.23 24.06
N ARG A 287 -14.71 -1.29 23.27
CA ARG A 287 -14.92 -2.66 23.78
C ARG A 287 -13.76 -3.15 24.62
N PHE A 288 -12.54 -2.97 24.13
CA PHE A 288 -11.34 -3.35 24.88
C PHE A 288 -11.25 -2.57 26.20
N TYR A 289 -11.51 -1.26 26.17
CA TYR A 289 -11.56 -0.41 27.35
C TYR A 289 -12.69 -0.82 28.31
N TYR A 290 -13.87 -1.15 27.80
CA TYR A 290 -15.04 -1.56 28.58
C TYR A 290 -14.86 -2.92 29.27
N ILE A 291 -14.11 -3.85 28.66
CA ILE A 291 -13.72 -5.11 29.31
C ILE A 291 -12.83 -4.81 30.52
N ILE A 292 -11.83 -3.94 30.34
CA ILE A 292 -10.81 -3.67 31.36
C ILE A 292 -11.36 -2.80 32.50
N ILE A 293 -12.00 -1.68 32.16
CA ILE A 293 -12.43 -0.67 33.12
C ILE A 293 -13.77 -1.05 33.75
N ASN A 294 -14.63 -1.73 32.97
CA ASN A 294 -15.98 -2.12 33.38
C ASN A 294 -16.73 -0.99 34.12
N PRO A 295 -17.11 0.08 33.40
CA PRO A 295 -17.64 1.31 34.02
C PRO A 295 -18.92 1.10 34.85
N HIS A 296 -19.63 -0.02 34.66
CA HIS A 296 -20.84 -0.35 35.42
C HIS A 296 -20.58 -1.26 36.63
N TRP A 297 -19.33 -1.64 36.91
CA TRP A 297 -18.93 -2.45 38.06
C TRP A 297 -19.68 -3.80 38.16
N HIS A 298 -20.11 -4.35 37.03
CA HIS A 298 -20.75 -5.65 37.00
C HIS A 298 -19.72 -6.74 37.31
N PRO A 299 -19.98 -7.70 38.22
CA PRO A 299 -19.10 -8.85 38.38
C PRO A 299 -19.07 -9.65 37.08
N ARG A 300 -17.86 -9.99 36.65
CA ARG A 300 -17.58 -10.75 35.43
C ARG A 300 -16.54 -11.80 35.75
N ASP A 301 -16.78 -13.03 35.34
CA ASP A 301 -15.77 -14.07 35.28
C ASP A 301 -15.93 -14.68 33.88
N VAL A 302 -14.94 -14.53 33.01
CA VAL A 302 -15.00 -14.94 31.62
C VAL A 302 -13.70 -15.66 31.28
N LYS A 303 -13.83 -16.91 30.84
CA LYS A 303 -12.73 -17.76 30.41
C LYS A 303 -12.97 -18.20 28.98
N ILE A 304 -11.99 -17.97 28.11
CA ILE A 304 -12.03 -18.31 26.70
C ILE A 304 -11.01 -19.42 26.45
N TYR A 305 -11.52 -20.55 26.00
CA TYR A 305 -10.73 -21.71 25.59
C TYR A 305 -10.89 -21.91 24.09
N PHE A 306 -9.82 -22.38 23.46
CA PHE A 306 -9.94 -23.01 22.14
C PHE A 306 -9.81 -24.50 22.34
N GLU A 307 -10.81 -25.24 21.89
CA GLU A 307 -10.91 -26.69 22.04
C GLU A 307 -11.20 -27.31 20.66
N PRO A 308 -10.86 -28.59 20.41
CA PRO A 308 -11.27 -29.25 19.17
C PRO A 308 -12.80 -29.31 19.10
N ALA A 309 -13.38 -29.07 17.91
CA ALA A 309 -14.83 -29.17 17.75
C ALA A 309 -15.33 -30.59 18.00
N ALA A 310 -16.53 -30.71 18.57
CA ALA A 310 -17.14 -32.01 18.86
C ALA A 310 -17.34 -32.89 17.61
N GLN A 311 -17.51 -32.27 16.44
CA GLN A 311 -17.61 -32.94 15.15
C GLN A 311 -16.62 -32.32 14.17
N ASN A 312 -15.94 -33.16 13.39
CA ASN A 312 -15.01 -32.74 12.34
C ASN A 312 -13.93 -31.76 12.82
N PRO A 313 -13.15 -32.12 13.87
CA PRO A 313 -12.14 -31.24 14.44
C PRO A 313 -10.99 -30.97 13.46
N THR A 314 -10.51 -29.73 13.46
CA THR A 314 -9.31 -29.33 12.71
C THR A 314 -8.09 -29.44 13.61
N LYS A 315 -7.02 -30.06 13.10
CA LYS A 315 -5.75 -30.26 13.81
C LYS A 315 -4.63 -29.39 13.26
N GLU A 316 -4.69 -29.03 11.98
CA GLU A 316 -3.63 -28.30 11.31
C GLU A 316 -4.22 -27.22 10.41
N LEU A 317 -3.51 -26.11 10.29
CA LEU A 317 -3.82 -25.01 9.39
C LEU A 317 -2.63 -24.78 8.46
N ASP A 318 -2.86 -24.98 7.17
CA ASP A 318 -1.91 -24.65 6.12
C ASP A 318 -2.36 -23.38 5.38
N ILE A 319 -1.40 -22.49 5.14
CA ILE A 319 -1.58 -21.27 4.35
C ILE A 319 -0.49 -21.26 3.29
N GLU A 320 -0.86 -21.23 2.02
CA GLU A 320 0.07 -21.09 0.91
C GLU A 320 -0.22 -19.78 0.17
N ILE A 321 0.81 -18.97 0.00
CA ILE A 321 0.77 -17.73 -0.78
C ILE A 321 1.77 -17.91 -1.92
N ALA A 322 1.30 -17.78 -3.15
CA ALA A 322 2.16 -17.88 -4.33
C ALA A 322 2.01 -16.63 -5.20
N TYR A 323 3.12 -16.11 -5.69
CA TYR A 323 3.14 -15.01 -6.65
C TYR A 323 3.97 -15.40 -7.86
N LYS A 324 3.42 -15.19 -9.05
CA LYS A 324 4.11 -15.41 -10.32
C LYS A 324 3.79 -14.28 -11.29
N PHE A 325 4.81 -13.84 -12.03
CA PHE A 325 4.64 -13.01 -13.21
C PHE A 325 4.74 -13.93 -14.44
N LEU A 326 3.73 -13.91 -15.29
CA LEU A 326 3.65 -14.70 -16.51
C LEU A 326 3.92 -13.78 -17.70
N GLU A 327 4.99 -14.09 -18.43
CA GLU A 327 5.30 -13.48 -19.72
C GLU A 327 4.49 -14.12 -20.86
N HIS A 328 4.70 -13.67 -22.09
CA HIS A 328 3.92 -14.14 -23.25
C HIS A 328 4.09 -15.64 -23.54
N ASP A 329 5.30 -16.19 -23.30
CA ASP A 329 5.64 -17.60 -23.59
C ASP A 329 5.39 -18.54 -22.40
N ASP A 330 5.03 -18.01 -21.23
CA ASP A 330 4.84 -18.82 -20.03
C ASP A 330 3.56 -19.66 -20.08
N ALA A 331 3.62 -20.86 -19.51
CA ALA A 331 2.45 -21.69 -19.32
C ALA A 331 1.42 -21.00 -18.41
N ARG A 332 0.18 -20.85 -18.90
CA ARG A 332 -0.93 -20.17 -18.22
C ARG A 332 -1.78 -21.13 -17.41
N GLU A 333 -1.12 -21.86 -16.52
CA GLU A 333 -1.80 -22.74 -15.58
C GLU A 333 -2.64 -21.92 -14.61
N SER A 334 -3.83 -22.43 -14.28
CA SER A 334 -4.73 -21.86 -13.28
C SER A 334 -5.52 -22.99 -12.64
N HIS A 335 -5.92 -22.78 -11.38
CA HIS A 335 -6.87 -23.66 -10.72
C HIS A 335 -8.31 -23.49 -11.23
N PHE A 336 -8.55 -22.48 -12.07
CA PHE A 336 -9.87 -22.05 -12.52
C PHE A 336 -9.95 -21.96 -14.05
N PRO A 337 -11.16 -22.00 -14.64
CA PRO A 337 -11.32 -21.69 -16.05
C PRO A 337 -10.99 -20.21 -16.29
N VAL A 338 -9.90 -19.96 -17.01
CA VAL A 338 -9.39 -18.62 -17.28
C VAL A 338 -9.49 -18.30 -18.76
N HIS A 339 -9.97 -17.09 -19.06
CA HIS A 339 -9.84 -16.46 -20.36
C HIS A 339 -8.93 -15.24 -20.23
N ASP A 340 -7.63 -15.42 -20.51
CA ASP A 340 -6.63 -14.36 -20.30
C ASP A 340 -6.67 -13.28 -21.40
N GLN A 341 -7.25 -13.57 -22.57
CA GLN A 341 -7.37 -12.58 -23.66
C GLN A 341 -8.17 -11.35 -23.19
N ILE A 342 -7.74 -10.17 -23.62
CA ILE A 342 -8.37 -8.90 -23.30
C ILE A 342 -9.09 -8.39 -24.56
N GLY A 343 -10.42 -8.47 -24.56
CA GLY A 343 -11.22 -8.13 -25.73
C GLY A 343 -10.87 -8.98 -26.97
N ALA A 344 -10.73 -8.33 -28.12
CA ALA A 344 -10.39 -8.97 -29.39
C ALA A 344 -8.88 -8.88 -29.75
N ASP A 345 -8.04 -8.49 -28.78
CA ASP A 345 -6.60 -8.35 -29.00
C ASP A 345 -5.95 -9.73 -29.21
N PRO A 346 -5.26 -9.97 -30.34
CA PRO A 346 -4.60 -11.25 -30.59
C PRO A 346 -3.33 -11.44 -29.75
N GLU A 347 -2.80 -10.40 -29.11
CA GLU A 347 -1.59 -10.48 -28.30
C GLU A 347 -1.85 -11.20 -26.96
N VAL A 348 -0.91 -12.06 -26.57
CA VAL A 348 -0.94 -12.73 -25.27
C VAL A 348 -0.48 -11.75 -24.18
N PRO A 349 -1.33 -11.36 -23.20
CA PRO A 349 -1.01 -10.28 -22.27
C PRO A 349 -0.03 -10.73 -21.19
N SER A 350 0.80 -9.84 -20.67
CA SER A 350 1.58 -10.12 -19.45
C SER A 350 0.64 -10.18 -18.24
N THR A 351 0.86 -11.12 -17.32
CA THR A 351 -0.09 -11.37 -16.22
C THR A 351 0.61 -11.52 -14.88
N HIS A 352 0.20 -10.74 -13.88
CA HIS A 352 0.51 -11.02 -12.48
C HIS A 352 -0.52 -11.99 -11.91
N VAL A 353 -0.07 -13.07 -11.27
CA VAL A 353 -0.91 -14.07 -10.61
C VAL A 353 -0.54 -14.12 -9.13
N LEU A 354 -1.54 -13.94 -8.27
CA LEU A 354 -1.45 -14.08 -6.83
C LEU A 354 -2.43 -15.16 -6.36
N ASN A 355 -1.91 -16.24 -5.79
CA ASN A 355 -2.70 -17.32 -5.22
C ASN A 355 -2.64 -17.30 -3.70
N LEU A 356 -3.78 -17.59 -3.09
CA LEU A 356 -3.94 -17.78 -1.65
C LEU A 356 -4.74 -19.06 -1.41
N ASP A 357 -4.11 -20.07 -0.85
CA ASP A 357 -4.77 -21.29 -0.40
C ASP A 357 -4.75 -21.34 1.13
N LEU A 358 -5.92 -21.54 1.74
CA LEU A 358 -6.09 -21.80 3.17
C LEU A 358 -6.70 -23.19 3.32
N ASN A 359 -6.07 -24.05 4.12
CA ASN A 359 -6.52 -25.41 4.32
C ASN A 359 -6.56 -25.77 5.81
N PHE A 360 -7.76 -26.02 6.30
CA PHE A 360 -8.03 -26.52 7.65
C PHE A 360 -8.16 -28.04 7.58
N LYS A 361 -7.11 -28.73 8.01
CA LYS A 361 -7.02 -30.19 7.95
C LYS A 361 -7.51 -30.82 9.24
N GLY A 362 -8.45 -31.75 9.11
CA GLY A 362 -8.94 -32.63 10.17
C GLY A 362 -8.93 -34.08 9.70
N ASP A 363 -9.06 -35.04 10.62
CA ASP A 363 -9.02 -36.46 10.27
C ASP A 363 -10.22 -36.88 9.39
N THR A 364 -11.38 -36.26 9.61
CA THR A 364 -12.66 -36.65 8.98
C THR A 364 -13.16 -35.66 7.94
N LYS A 365 -12.77 -34.39 8.02
CA LYS A 365 -13.20 -33.33 7.11
C LYS A 365 -12.06 -32.36 6.87
N GLU A 366 -11.76 -32.12 5.61
CA GLU A 366 -10.84 -31.09 5.15
C GLU A 366 -11.67 -29.89 4.67
N ARG A 367 -11.28 -28.67 5.08
CA ARG A 367 -11.97 -27.44 4.68
C ARG A 367 -10.96 -26.55 3.96
N LYS A 368 -11.21 -26.28 2.68
CA LYS A 368 -10.29 -25.52 1.82
C LYS A 368 -10.94 -24.22 1.33
N ILE A 369 -10.18 -23.14 1.34
CA ILE A 369 -10.44 -21.90 0.60
C ILE A 369 -9.28 -21.74 -0.37
N SER A 370 -9.58 -21.54 -1.65
CA SER A 370 -8.59 -21.23 -2.69
C SER A 370 -9.03 -19.92 -3.35
N ALA A 371 -8.13 -18.94 -3.44
CA ALA A 371 -8.38 -17.68 -4.11
C ALA A 371 -7.23 -17.38 -5.08
N GLU A 372 -7.57 -16.91 -6.27
CA GLU A 372 -6.61 -16.53 -7.31
C GLU A 372 -6.99 -15.15 -7.86
N MET A 373 -6.04 -14.23 -7.85
CA MET A 373 -6.18 -12.90 -8.44
C MET A 373 -5.20 -12.80 -9.61
N ARG A 374 -5.72 -12.53 -10.80
CA ARG A 374 -4.94 -12.32 -12.02
C ARG A 374 -5.11 -10.90 -12.51
N TYR A 375 -4.01 -10.19 -12.73
CA TYR A 375 -4.01 -8.89 -13.38
C TYR A 375 -3.22 -8.98 -14.68
N SER A 376 -3.95 -8.98 -15.80
CA SER A 376 -3.43 -9.09 -17.15
C SER A 376 -3.43 -7.71 -17.82
N PHE A 377 -2.35 -7.40 -18.53
CA PHE A 377 -2.21 -6.18 -19.31
C PHE A 377 -1.39 -6.45 -20.58
N ASN A 378 -1.69 -5.70 -21.64
CA ASN A 378 -0.94 -5.79 -22.90
C ASN A 378 0.35 -4.95 -22.85
N HIS A 379 1.24 -5.13 -23.83
CA HIS A 379 2.54 -4.45 -23.85
C HIS A 379 2.43 -2.91 -23.87
N ASP A 380 1.37 -2.37 -24.51
CA ASP A 380 1.15 -0.92 -24.58
C ASP A 380 0.44 -0.32 -23.35
N LEU A 381 0.05 -1.16 -22.38
CA LEU A 381 -0.57 -0.78 -21.10
C LEU A 381 -1.93 -0.07 -21.24
N PHE A 382 -2.65 -0.22 -22.35
CA PHE A 382 -3.99 0.37 -22.52
C PHE A 382 -5.12 -0.63 -22.30
N ASN A 383 -4.86 -1.93 -22.46
CA ASN A 383 -5.82 -2.99 -22.19
C ASN A 383 -5.51 -3.62 -20.84
N HIS A 384 -6.50 -3.61 -19.95
CA HIS A 384 -6.37 -4.21 -18.63
C HIS A 384 -7.51 -5.19 -18.36
N LYS A 385 -7.17 -6.30 -17.71
CA LYS A 385 -8.13 -7.30 -17.26
C LYS A 385 -7.75 -7.77 -15.86
N LEU A 386 -8.70 -7.68 -14.94
CA LEU A 386 -8.59 -8.19 -13.59
C LEU A 386 -9.54 -9.37 -13.45
N GLN A 387 -9.02 -10.53 -13.05
CA GLN A 387 -9.83 -11.70 -12.73
C GLN A 387 -9.62 -12.07 -11.28
N PHE A 388 -10.72 -12.42 -10.60
CA PHE A 388 -10.71 -12.88 -9.24
C PHE A 388 -11.55 -14.15 -9.13
N PHE A 389 -10.91 -15.20 -8.65
CA PHE A 389 -11.51 -16.50 -8.42
C PHE A 389 -11.45 -16.81 -6.94
N TYR A 390 -12.52 -17.38 -6.42
CA TYR A 390 -12.62 -17.84 -5.06
C TYR A 390 -13.41 -19.14 -5.07
N ASP A 391 -12.90 -20.17 -4.41
CA ASP A 391 -13.57 -21.46 -4.24
C ASP A 391 -13.38 -21.93 -2.80
N ARG A 392 -14.50 -22.12 -2.11
CA ARG A 392 -14.56 -22.57 -0.73
C ARG A 392 -15.36 -23.86 -0.66
N THR A 393 -14.79 -24.88 -0.03
CA THR A 393 -15.50 -26.12 0.29
C THR A 393 -16.63 -25.86 1.31
N PRO A 394 -17.59 -26.78 1.48
CA PRO A 394 -18.55 -26.72 2.59
C PRO A 394 -17.85 -26.66 3.95
N PHE A 395 -18.06 -25.60 4.73
CA PHE A 395 -17.47 -25.46 6.07
C PHE A 395 -18.42 -26.05 7.12
N SER A 396 -19.69 -25.67 7.06
CA SER A 396 -20.74 -26.20 7.93
C SER A 396 -21.36 -27.50 7.38
N ASN A 397 -22.16 -28.19 8.18
CA ASN A 397 -22.89 -29.38 7.76
C ASN A 397 -24.14 -29.06 6.93
N ASN A 398 -24.61 -27.81 6.96
CA ASN A 398 -25.77 -27.35 6.20
C ASN A 398 -25.42 -27.00 4.74
N GLU A 399 -24.12 -26.94 4.44
CA GLU A 399 -23.59 -26.73 3.10
C GLU A 399 -23.22 -28.09 2.50
N GLN A 400 -23.62 -28.34 1.25
CA GLN A 400 -23.26 -29.57 0.52
C GLN A 400 -22.39 -29.29 -0.70
N GLU A 401 -22.58 -28.14 -1.35
CA GLU A 401 -21.82 -27.75 -2.52
C GLU A 401 -20.75 -26.71 -2.16
N HIS A 402 -19.69 -26.66 -2.97
CA HIS A 402 -18.71 -25.59 -2.90
C HIS A 402 -19.38 -24.23 -3.12
N PHE A 403 -18.81 -23.19 -2.55
CA PHE A 403 -19.20 -21.82 -2.81
C PHE A 403 -18.08 -21.12 -3.59
N LYS A 404 -18.40 -20.68 -4.79
CA LYS A 404 -17.50 -20.08 -5.75
C LYS A 404 -17.88 -18.63 -6.05
N ILE A 405 -16.88 -17.79 -6.27
CA ILE A 405 -17.01 -16.44 -6.84
C ILE A 405 -16.04 -16.35 -8.00
N CYS A 406 -16.53 -15.91 -9.15
CA CYS A 406 -15.76 -15.65 -10.35
C CYS A 406 -16.08 -14.24 -10.84
N ALA A 407 -15.09 -13.35 -10.77
CA ALA A 407 -15.22 -11.98 -11.23
C ALA A 407 -14.19 -11.71 -12.33
N ALA A 408 -14.60 -11.03 -13.39
CA ALA A 408 -13.73 -10.50 -14.41
C ALA A 408 -14.10 -9.03 -14.65
N ALA A 409 -13.11 -8.15 -14.60
CA ALA A 409 -13.27 -6.74 -14.94
C ALA A 409 -12.29 -6.39 -16.04
N GLU A 410 -12.76 -5.76 -17.10
CA GLU A 410 -11.96 -5.31 -18.24
C GLU A 410 -12.08 -3.79 -18.37
N ALA A 411 -10.97 -3.14 -18.70
CA ALA A 411 -10.93 -1.71 -18.96
C ALA A 411 -10.03 -1.41 -20.16
N HIS A 412 -10.56 -0.69 -21.15
CA HIS A 412 -9.87 -0.25 -22.33
C HIS A 412 -9.60 1.26 -22.25
N PHE A 413 -8.34 1.63 -22.09
CA PHE A 413 -7.93 3.02 -22.01
C PHE A 413 -7.65 3.58 -23.41
N PRO A 414 -8.06 4.83 -23.70
CA PRO A 414 -7.83 5.44 -24.99
C PRO A 414 -6.34 5.77 -25.16
N LYS A 415 -5.80 5.48 -26.35
CA LYS A 415 -4.42 5.87 -26.69
C LYS A 415 -4.28 7.40 -26.71
N PRO A 416 -3.16 7.96 -26.20
CA PRO A 416 -2.87 9.39 -26.27
C PRO A 416 -2.84 9.89 -27.71
N ASP A 417 -3.49 11.03 -27.96
CA ASP A 417 -3.46 11.69 -29.26
C ASP A 417 -2.32 12.71 -29.32
N TRP A 418 -1.11 12.21 -29.55
CA TRP A 418 0.10 13.04 -29.62
C TRP A 418 0.03 14.14 -30.69
N THR A 419 -0.81 13.99 -31.73
CA THR A 419 -1.02 15.04 -32.74
C THR A 419 -1.63 16.32 -32.14
N ARG A 420 -2.37 16.19 -31.03
CA ARG A 420 -3.01 17.30 -30.31
C ARG A 420 -2.14 17.90 -29.23
N ILE A 421 -0.88 17.49 -29.09
CA ILE A 421 0.02 17.98 -28.04
C ILE A 421 0.21 19.51 -28.08
N GLY A 422 0.05 20.13 -29.26
CA GLY A 422 0.06 21.59 -29.44
C GLY A 422 -1.08 22.30 -28.70
N ASN A 423 -2.23 21.65 -28.52
CA ASN A 423 -3.38 22.14 -27.77
C ASN A 423 -3.79 21.12 -26.69
N LEU A 424 -3.18 21.26 -25.51
CA LEU A 424 -3.42 20.35 -24.38
C LEU A 424 -4.88 20.27 -23.92
N ALA A 425 -5.72 21.27 -24.23
CA ALA A 425 -7.13 21.27 -23.85
C ALA A 425 -7.96 20.29 -24.70
N THR A 426 -7.53 19.98 -25.93
CA THR A 426 -8.24 19.05 -26.82
C THR A 426 -7.64 17.65 -26.82
N PHE A 427 -6.58 17.41 -26.04
CA PHE A 427 -5.79 16.18 -26.04
C PHE A 427 -6.62 14.92 -25.73
N TYR A 428 -7.52 14.98 -24.74
CA TYR A 428 -8.43 13.89 -24.37
C TYR A 428 -9.88 14.12 -24.83
N GLN A 429 -10.13 15.15 -25.65
CA GLN A 429 -11.50 15.52 -26.04
C GLN A 429 -12.15 14.42 -26.89
N GLY A 430 -13.34 13.98 -26.46
CA GLY A 430 -14.12 12.93 -27.13
C GLY A 430 -13.57 11.51 -26.94
N ARG A 431 -12.62 11.33 -26.02
CA ARG A 431 -12.11 10.01 -25.64
C ARG A 431 -12.93 9.46 -24.46
N GLN A 432 -13.00 8.14 -24.37
CA GLN A 432 -13.67 7.42 -23.28
C GLN A 432 -12.85 6.20 -22.86
N ILE A 433 -13.08 5.71 -21.64
CA ILE A 433 -12.57 4.41 -21.19
C ILE A 433 -13.74 3.44 -21.21
N ASP A 434 -13.68 2.41 -22.03
CA ASP A 434 -14.69 1.35 -22.02
C ASP A 434 -14.40 0.38 -20.88
N ALA A 435 -15.43 0.00 -20.12
CA ALA A 435 -15.28 -0.86 -18.95
C ALA A 435 -16.38 -1.92 -18.89
N LYS A 436 -15.98 -3.13 -18.53
CA LYS A 436 -16.87 -4.27 -18.37
C LYS A 436 -16.60 -4.96 -17.04
N LEU A 437 -17.65 -5.42 -16.39
CA LEU A 437 -17.60 -6.22 -15.18
C LEU A 437 -18.54 -7.41 -15.33
N ASP A 438 -18.02 -8.61 -15.18
CA ASP A 438 -18.77 -9.84 -15.11
C ASP A 438 -18.54 -10.47 -13.74
N PHE A 439 -19.58 -10.62 -12.94
CA PHE A 439 -19.49 -11.14 -11.57
C PHE A 439 -20.46 -12.30 -11.38
N HIS A 440 -19.92 -13.49 -11.13
CA HIS A 440 -20.67 -14.74 -10.95
C HIS A 440 -20.41 -15.30 -9.56
N TYR A 441 -21.44 -15.86 -8.93
CA TYR A 441 -21.29 -16.56 -7.66
C TYR A 441 -22.36 -17.64 -7.47
N GLY A 442 -22.06 -18.60 -6.60
CA GLY A 442 -22.90 -19.77 -6.35
C GLY A 442 -22.04 -21.03 -6.25
N SER A 443 -22.53 -22.20 -6.64
CA SER A 443 -21.73 -23.43 -6.68
C SER A 443 -20.94 -23.64 -7.96
N SER A 444 -21.25 -22.89 -9.01
CA SER A 444 -20.50 -22.85 -10.27
C SER A 444 -20.33 -21.42 -10.77
N CYS A 445 -19.35 -21.22 -11.65
CA CYS A 445 -19.08 -19.93 -12.28
C CYS A 445 -19.91 -19.67 -13.55
N GLU A 446 -20.80 -20.59 -13.93
CA GLU A 446 -21.48 -20.55 -15.23
C GLU A 446 -23.01 -20.40 -15.17
N GLY A 447 -23.67 -20.27 -14.00
CA GLY A 447 -25.13 -20.12 -14.08
C GLY A 447 -25.99 -19.99 -12.83
N GLN A 448 -25.45 -19.81 -11.63
CA GLN A 448 -26.32 -19.66 -10.45
C GLN A 448 -26.77 -18.23 -10.20
N SER A 449 -25.86 -17.30 -9.94
CA SER A 449 -26.16 -15.88 -9.83
C SER A 449 -25.11 -15.09 -10.61
N SER A 450 -25.54 -14.09 -11.36
CA SER A 450 -24.64 -13.23 -12.11
C SER A 450 -25.05 -11.78 -12.07
N VAL A 451 -24.07 -10.87 -12.05
CA VAL A 451 -24.23 -9.44 -12.24
C VAL A 451 -23.22 -9.01 -13.29
N THR A 452 -23.70 -8.46 -14.40
CA THR A 452 -22.86 -7.96 -15.49
C THR A 452 -23.09 -6.47 -15.64
N ALA A 453 -22.03 -5.68 -15.75
CA ALA A 453 -22.10 -4.25 -16.02
C ALA A 453 -21.24 -3.93 -17.25
N ASN A 454 -21.83 -3.29 -18.25
CA ASN A 454 -21.13 -2.79 -19.43
C ASN A 454 -21.30 -1.27 -19.46
N GLY A 455 -20.20 -0.53 -19.55
CA GLY A 455 -20.27 0.92 -19.55
C GLY A 455 -19.01 1.58 -20.08
N HIS A 456 -19.01 2.90 -20.03
CA HIS A 456 -17.84 3.70 -20.37
C HIS A 456 -17.73 4.90 -19.44
N PHE A 457 -16.49 5.35 -19.22
CA PHE A 457 -16.17 6.59 -18.53
C PHE A 457 -15.87 7.68 -19.55
N SER A 458 -16.50 8.84 -19.40
CA SER A 458 -16.29 10.04 -20.20
C SER A 458 -16.10 11.28 -19.32
N HIS A 459 -15.81 12.42 -19.94
CA HIS A 459 -15.81 13.71 -19.25
C HIS A 459 -17.22 14.05 -18.75
N THR A 460 -17.30 14.74 -17.62
CA THR A 460 -18.56 15.37 -17.21
C THR A 460 -18.84 16.59 -18.09
N GLU A 461 -20.10 16.99 -18.22
CA GLU A 461 -20.48 18.19 -18.98
C GLU A 461 -19.72 19.44 -18.47
N HIS A 462 -19.48 19.50 -17.15
CA HIS A 462 -18.73 20.57 -16.49
C HIS A 462 -17.22 20.55 -16.82
N ASP A 463 -16.63 19.37 -16.99
CA ASP A 463 -15.24 19.24 -17.42
C ASP A 463 -15.10 19.65 -18.90
N GLU A 464 -16.03 19.23 -19.75
CA GLU A 464 -16.07 19.59 -21.18
C GLU A 464 -16.20 21.11 -21.38
N GLU A 465 -17.11 21.77 -20.65
CA GLU A 465 -17.24 23.24 -20.70
C GLU A 465 -15.94 23.94 -20.31
N GLN A 466 -15.26 23.48 -19.26
CA GLN A 466 -13.98 24.06 -18.83
C GLN A 466 -12.88 23.85 -19.86
N LEU A 467 -12.77 22.65 -20.43
CA LEU A 467 -11.78 22.34 -21.48
C LEU A 467 -12.04 23.17 -22.74
N ALA A 468 -13.30 23.30 -23.17
CA ALA A 468 -13.68 24.14 -24.30
C ALA A 468 -13.35 25.62 -24.07
N ALA A 469 -13.58 26.14 -22.85
CA ALA A 469 -13.22 27.50 -22.48
C ALA A 469 -11.71 27.75 -22.51
N VAL A 470 -10.89 26.79 -22.03
CA VAL A 470 -9.42 26.87 -22.13
C VAL A 470 -8.98 26.82 -23.60
N ALA A 471 -9.55 25.93 -24.40
CA ALA A 471 -9.23 25.81 -25.82
C ALA A 471 -9.56 27.11 -26.61
N ALA A 472 -10.63 27.82 -26.20
CA ALA A 472 -11.02 29.10 -26.77
C ALA A 472 -10.29 30.32 -26.14
N ASN A 473 -9.43 30.09 -25.14
CA ASN A 473 -8.80 31.14 -24.33
C ASN A 473 -9.80 32.18 -23.76
N LYS A 474 -10.98 31.72 -23.31
CA LYS A 474 -12.05 32.58 -22.77
C LYS A 474 -12.18 32.42 -21.26
N PRO A 475 -12.40 33.52 -20.50
CA PRO A 475 -12.71 33.41 -19.08
C PRO A 475 -14.11 32.84 -18.88
N ILE A 476 -14.28 31.99 -17.86
CA ILE A 476 -15.59 31.53 -17.43
C ILE A 476 -16.18 32.57 -16.47
N THR A 477 -17.26 33.24 -16.87
CA THR A 477 -17.89 34.37 -16.14
C THR A 477 -18.86 33.93 -15.05
N GLN A 478 -19.22 32.66 -14.97
CA GLN A 478 -20.09 32.14 -13.90
C GLN A 478 -19.30 31.91 -12.60
N ASN A 479 -19.97 32.15 -11.47
CA ASN A 479 -19.45 32.02 -10.11
C ASN A 479 -19.31 30.54 -9.70
N LEU A 480 -18.56 29.76 -10.49
CA LEU A 480 -18.24 28.38 -10.19
C LEU A 480 -17.21 28.39 -9.07
N ARG A 481 -17.65 28.05 -7.85
CA ARG A 481 -16.78 27.74 -6.70
C ARG A 481 -15.70 26.66 -6.99
N LYS A 482 -15.66 26.08 -8.20
CA LYS A 482 -14.95 24.86 -8.61
C LYS A 482 -14.46 24.90 -10.07
N SER A 483 -13.64 25.89 -10.46
CA SER A 483 -13.03 26.01 -11.80
C SER A 483 -11.57 25.52 -11.86
N GLY A 484 -11.23 24.47 -11.10
CA GLY A 484 -9.85 24.01 -10.92
C GLY A 484 -9.15 23.64 -12.23
N LEU A 485 -9.84 22.94 -13.13
CA LEU A 485 -9.31 22.53 -14.43
C LEU A 485 -9.08 23.73 -15.35
N HIS A 486 -10.04 24.65 -15.41
CA HIS A 486 -9.90 25.89 -16.17
C HIS A 486 -8.75 26.77 -15.68
N TRP A 487 -8.60 26.95 -14.36
CA TRP A 487 -7.51 27.71 -13.76
C TRP A 487 -6.13 27.13 -14.10
N LEU A 488 -5.99 25.80 -14.03
CA LEU A 488 -4.76 25.11 -14.43
C LEU A 488 -4.45 25.36 -15.92
N GLY A 489 -5.47 25.30 -16.77
CA GLY A 489 -5.35 25.58 -18.21
C GLY A 489 -4.86 26.99 -18.52
N LEU A 490 -5.46 28.03 -17.89
CA LEU A 490 -5.02 29.41 -18.09
C LEU A 490 -3.59 29.66 -17.59
N LYS A 491 -3.21 29.07 -16.45
CA LYS A 491 -1.82 29.14 -15.95
C LYS A 491 -0.84 28.44 -16.90
N CYS A 492 -1.25 27.32 -17.48
CA CYS A 492 -0.48 26.64 -18.52
C CYS A 492 -0.26 27.56 -19.73
N LEU A 493 -1.33 28.14 -20.30
CA LEU A 493 -1.25 29.05 -21.45
C LEU A 493 -0.34 30.25 -21.18
N LYS A 494 -0.49 30.89 -20.01
CA LYS A 494 0.37 32.01 -19.60
C LYS A 494 1.85 31.63 -19.56
N GLY A 495 2.20 30.46 -19.05
CA GLY A 495 3.60 30.02 -19.03
C GLY A 495 4.13 29.66 -20.43
N ARG A 496 3.26 29.19 -21.34
CA ARG A 496 3.63 28.94 -22.75
C ARG A 496 3.92 30.23 -23.51
N GLU A 497 3.20 31.32 -23.21
CA GLU A 497 3.49 32.66 -23.74
C GLU A 497 4.91 33.15 -23.36
N HIS A 498 5.45 32.68 -22.23
CA HIS A 498 6.81 33.00 -21.78
C HIS A 498 7.87 32.00 -22.30
N GLY A 499 7.55 31.20 -23.32
CA GLY A 499 8.51 30.29 -23.97
C GLY A 499 8.76 28.97 -23.24
N ILE A 500 7.91 28.57 -22.28
CA ILE A 500 7.99 27.27 -21.58
C ILE A 500 6.81 26.37 -22.02
N PRO A 501 7.02 25.45 -22.99
CA PRO A 501 5.94 24.67 -23.60
C PRO A 501 5.15 23.79 -22.61
N PHE A 502 5.83 23.20 -21.63
CA PHE A 502 5.23 22.34 -20.61
C PHE A 502 5.61 22.79 -19.21
N ASN A 503 5.24 24.01 -18.84
CA ASN A 503 5.42 24.45 -17.45
C ASN A 503 4.65 23.54 -16.48
N TYR A 504 4.95 23.66 -15.18
CA TYR A 504 4.31 22.90 -14.11
C TYR A 504 2.78 22.78 -14.20
N TYR A 505 2.12 23.88 -14.55
CA TYR A 505 0.67 23.91 -14.66
C TYR A 505 0.18 23.16 -15.89
N CYS A 506 0.94 23.14 -16.99
CA CYS A 506 0.63 22.31 -18.16
C CYS A 506 0.69 20.82 -17.85
N LEU A 507 1.71 20.34 -17.14
CA LEU A 507 1.80 18.93 -16.74
C LEU A 507 0.64 18.54 -15.81
N LYS A 508 0.32 19.41 -14.83
CA LYS A 508 -0.86 19.23 -13.98
C LYS A 508 -2.15 19.25 -14.77
N PHE A 509 -2.30 20.22 -15.68
CA PHE A 509 -3.48 20.35 -16.52
C PHE A 509 -3.69 19.11 -17.38
N LEU A 510 -2.64 18.61 -18.05
CA LEU A 510 -2.69 17.40 -18.86
C LEU A 510 -3.08 16.17 -18.03
N ARG A 511 -2.55 16.04 -16.81
CA ARG A 511 -2.96 14.97 -15.89
C ARG A 511 -4.41 15.11 -15.45
N HIS A 512 -4.86 16.31 -15.09
CA HIS A 512 -6.23 16.54 -14.60
C HIS A 512 -7.28 16.55 -15.71
N SER A 513 -6.93 16.92 -16.94
CA SER A 513 -7.80 16.82 -18.11
C SER A 513 -8.01 15.37 -18.57
N SER A 514 -7.15 14.44 -18.15
CA SER A 514 -7.32 13.01 -18.42
C SER A 514 -8.35 12.31 -17.53
N ARG A 515 -8.94 13.02 -16.55
CA ARG A 515 -9.95 12.50 -15.62
C ARG A 515 -11.28 12.34 -16.34
N PHE A 516 -11.86 11.14 -16.27
CA PHE A 516 -13.20 10.85 -16.78
C PHE A 516 -14.16 10.56 -15.61
N GLY A 517 -14.87 11.60 -15.17
CA GLY A 517 -15.74 11.55 -13.98
C GLY A 517 -17.20 11.16 -14.24
N LYS A 518 -17.58 10.86 -15.49
CA LYS A 518 -18.93 10.43 -15.86
C LYS A 518 -18.92 8.96 -16.24
N LEU A 519 -19.58 8.11 -15.45
CA LEU A 519 -19.82 6.70 -15.77
C LEU A 519 -21.22 6.53 -16.31
N THR A 520 -21.34 6.00 -17.52
CA THR A 520 -22.61 5.54 -18.10
C THR A 520 -22.53 4.03 -18.24
N ALA A 521 -23.41 3.29 -17.56
CA ALA A 521 -23.36 1.83 -17.58
C ALA A 521 -24.74 1.18 -17.56
N ASP A 522 -24.85 0.05 -18.24
CA ASP A 522 -25.99 -0.85 -18.19
C ASP A 522 -25.62 -2.04 -17.31
N VAL A 523 -26.41 -2.27 -16.26
CA VAL A 523 -26.23 -3.36 -15.31
C VAL A 523 -27.38 -4.35 -15.47
N GLU A 524 -27.05 -5.62 -15.67
CA GLU A 524 -27.99 -6.73 -15.77
C GLU A 524 -27.64 -7.76 -14.68
N TRP A 525 -28.65 -8.25 -13.96
CA TRP A 525 -28.47 -9.33 -13.00
C TRP A 525 -29.41 -10.49 -13.29
N LYS A 526 -28.94 -11.71 -13.02
CA LYS A 526 -29.70 -12.94 -13.17
C LYS A 526 -29.62 -13.77 -11.91
N ASN A 527 -30.77 -14.31 -11.50
CA ASN A 527 -30.95 -15.15 -10.32
C ASN A 527 -30.24 -14.58 -9.07
N TYR A 528 -30.33 -13.27 -8.88
CA TYR A 528 -29.60 -12.55 -7.85
C TYR A 528 -30.07 -12.96 -6.45
N ARG A 529 -29.12 -13.43 -5.63
CA ARG A 529 -29.32 -13.75 -4.22
C ARG A 529 -28.33 -12.97 -3.36
N PRO A 530 -28.74 -12.17 -2.37
CA PRO A 530 -27.80 -11.33 -1.64
C PRO A 530 -26.68 -12.14 -0.98
N LEU A 531 -25.44 -11.82 -1.35
CA LEU A 531 -24.25 -12.37 -0.72
C LEU A 531 -24.17 -11.88 0.73
N PHE A 532 -24.09 -12.80 1.70
CA PHE A 532 -23.88 -12.50 3.13
C PHE A 532 -25.02 -11.73 3.86
N GLU A 533 -26.29 -12.06 3.63
CA GLU A 533 -27.47 -11.43 4.28
C GLU A 533 -27.34 -11.20 5.80
N LYS A 534 -26.69 -12.12 6.53
CA LYS A 534 -26.56 -12.04 8.00
C LYS A 534 -25.42 -11.13 8.47
N HIS A 535 -24.34 -10.98 7.70
CA HIS A 535 -23.17 -10.19 8.11
C HIS A 535 -23.22 -8.74 7.63
N LEU A 536 -23.85 -8.48 6.47
CA LEU A 536 -24.02 -7.13 5.94
C LEU A 536 -24.81 -6.21 6.89
N LYS A 537 -25.84 -6.72 7.58
CA LYS A 537 -26.59 -5.94 8.59
C LYS A 537 -25.72 -5.50 9.78
N TYR A 538 -24.72 -6.31 10.15
CA TYR A 538 -23.80 -5.97 11.23
C TYR A 538 -22.75 -4.96 10.77
N ILE A 539 -22.21 -5.12 9.56
CA ILE A 539 -21.21 -4.21 8.98
C ILE A 539 -21.84 -2.83 8.67
N SER A 540 -23.05 -2.79 8.10
CA SER A 540 -23.74 -1.53 7.79
C SER A 540 -24.04 -0.72 9.05
N LYS A 541 -24.46 -1.39 10.14
CA LYS A 541 -24.75 -0.75 11.42
C LYS A 541 -23.48 -0.20 12.11
N TYR A 542 -22.34 -0.87 11.97
CA TYR A 542 -21.08 -0.49 12.63
C TYR A 542 -20.45 0.79 12.07
N HIS A 543 -20.69 1.07 10.80
CA HIS A 543 -20.14 2.23 10.10
C HIS A 543 -21.11 3.41 10.00
N HIS A 544 -22.22 3.40 10.74
CA HIS A 544 -23.32 4.37 10.58
C HIS A 544 -23.83 4.44 9.13
N PHE A 545 -23.79 3.32 8.39
CA PHE A 545 -24.52 3.25 7.13
C PHE A 545 -25.98 3.01 7.46
N THR A 546 -26.81 4.04 7.41
CA THR A 546 -28.22 3.77 7.17
C THR A 546 -28.32 3.01 5.83
N PRO A 547 -29.30 2.11 5.64
CA PRO A 547 -29.55 1.47 4.35
C PRO A 547 -29.73 2.47 3.18
N GLU A 548 -30.01 3.74 3.51
CA GLU A 548 -30.14 4.88 2.60
C GLU A 548 -28.79 5.60 2.31
N GLU A 549 -27.77 5.44 3.17
CA GLU A 549 -26.39 5.99 3.04
C GLU A 549 -25.37 4.97 2.48
N GLY A 550 -25.83 3.92 1.80
CA GLY A 550 -24.93 3.03 1.09
C GLY A 550 -24.05 3.85 0.12
N GLY A 551 -22.73 3.64 0.09
CA GLY A 551 -21.91 4.20 -0.97
C GLY A 551 -22.37 3.72 -2.35
N PHE A 552 -21.73 4.19 -3.42
CA PHE A 552 -22.13 3.92 -4.82
C PHE A 552 -22.73 2.52 -5.10
N LEU A 553 -22.02 1.42 -4.76
CA LEU A 553 -22.51 0.05 -4.99
C LEU A 553 -23.75 -0.30 -4.16
N GLY A 554 -23.86 0.22 -2.94
CA GLY A 554 -25.00 0.05 -2.06
C GLY A 554 -26.26 0.73 -2.60
N THR A 555 -26.13 1.97 -3.09
CA THR A 555 -27.22 2.70 -3.77
C THR A 555 -27.65 1.99 -5.05
N VAL A 556 -26.72 1.53 -5.89
CA VAL A 556 -27.07 0.77 -7.11
C VAL A 556 -27.84 -0.51 -6.76
N ARG A 557 -27.35 -1.26 -5.76
CA ARG A 557 -27.99 -2.49 -5.27
C ARG A 557 -29.40 -2.26 -4.71
N SER A 558 -29.69 -1.10 -4.13
CA SER A 558 -31.03 -0.84 -3.55
C SER A 558 -32.15 -0.81 -4.59
N HIS A 559 -31.81 -0.67 -5.88
CA HIS A 559 -32.75 -0.70 -7.00
C HIS A 559 -32.83 -2.05 -7.71
N PHE A 560 -32.17 -3.09 -7.18
CA PHE A 560 -32.32 -4.45 -7.70
C PHE A 560 -33.69 -4.99 -7.28
N THR A 561 -34.62 -5.08 -8.21
CA THR A 561 -35.97 -5.61 -7.99
C THR A 561 -36.08 -7.04 -8.54
N GLY A 562 -36.55 -7.97 -7.72
CA GLY A 562 -36.69 -9.38 -8.10
C GLY A 562 -35.36 -10.13 -8.31
N GLU A 563 -35.47 -11.35 -8.85
CA GLU A 563 -34.29 -12.22 -9.09
C GLU A 563 -33.54 -11.86 -10.37
N ASN A 564 -34.22 -11.25 -11.35
CA ASN A 564 -33.65 -10.85 -12.63
C ASN A 564 -34.08 -9.41 -12.94
N GLY A 565 -33.20 -8.64 -13.58
CA GLY A 565 -33.57 -7.29 -14.02
C GLY A 565 -32.42 -6.55 -14.67
N LYS A 566 -32.75 -5.35 -15.16
CA LYS A 566 -31.83 -4.43 -15.82
C LYS A 566 -31.99 -3.03 -15.26
N LEU A 567 -30.88 -2.31 -15.18
CA LEU A 567 -30.88 -0.88 -14.91
C LEU A 567 -29.84 -0.16 -15.76
N HIS A 568 -30.14 1.09 -16.08
CA HIS A 568 -29.22 2.02 -16.69
C HIS A 568 -28.79 3.04 -15.64
N LEU A 569 -27.49 3.21 -15.43
CA LEU A 569 -26.95 4.16 -14.45
C LEU A 569 -26.08 5.22 -15.11
N ILE A 570 -26.21 6.45 -14.61
CA ILE A 570 -25.34 7.58 -14.94
C ILE A 570 -24.83 8.13 -13.62
N SER A 571 -23.53 7.99 -13.38
CA SER A 571 -22.83 8.54 -12.22
C SER A 571 -21.97 9.73 -12.65
N ARG A 572 -22.07 10.85 -11.94
CA ARG A 572 -21.29 12.07 -12.20
C ARG A 572 -20.53 12.47 -10.95
N VAL A 573 -19.21 12.36 -11.00
CA VAL A 573 -18.33 12.78 -9.92
C VAL A 573 -17.96 14.25 -10.15
N PRO A 574 -18.49 15.20 -9.36
CA PRO A 574 -18.13 16.59 -9.50
C PRO A 574 -16.66 16.82 -9.11
N TRP A 575 -16.11 17.96 -9.52
CA TRP A 575 -14.82 18.40 -8.99
C TRP A 575 -14.94 18.64 -7.47
N TRP A 576 -14.05 18.05 -6.68
CA TRP A 576 -14.05 18.14 -5.23
C TRP A 576 -12.66 18.54 -4.72
N ASN A 577 -12.60 19.27 -3.60
CA ASN A 577 -11.35 19.72 -2.97
C ASN A 577 -10.94 18.76 -1.84
N LEU A 578 -9.68 18.84 -1.38
CA LEU A 578 -9.15 18.06 -0.24
C LEU A 578 -9.96 18.14 1.06
N LYS A 579 -10.85 19.14 1.20
CA LYS A 579 -11.73 19.33 2.36
C LYS A 579 -13.12 18.73 2.17
N ASP A 580 -13.49 18.39 0.94
CA ASP A 580 -14.78 17.78 0.59
C ASP A 580 -14.64 16.25 0.68
N GLN A 581 -15.69 15.57 1.15
CA GLN A 581 -15.75 14.12 1.03
C GLN A 581 -16.01 13.74 -0.44
N PRO A 582 -15.30 12.75 -1.00
CA PRO A 582 -15.55 12.29 -2.36
C PRO A 582 -16.99 11.77 -2.47
N HIS A 583 -17.70 12.23 -3.50
CA HIS A 583 -19.10 11.87 -3.73
C HIS A 583 -19.42 11.84 -5.23
N THR A 584 -20.55 11.23 -5.57
CA THR A 584 -21.09 11.20 -6.93
C THR A 584 -22.58 11.51 -6.93
N ASP A 585 -23.07 12.12 -8.01
CA ASP A 585 -24.49 12.28 -8.29
C ASP A 585 -24.92 11.17 -9.24
N LEU A 586 -25.83 10.33 -8.76
CA LEU A 586 -26.25 9.11 -9.43
C LEU A 586 -27.68 9.22 -9.94
N ILE A 587 -27.88 8.93 -11.22
CA ILE A 587 -29.19 8.74 -11.83
C ILE A 587 -29.32 7.27 -12.18
N ILE A 588 -30.38 6.63 -11.71
CA ILE A 588 -30.71 5.24 -12.03
C ILE A 588 -32.03 5.24 -12.77
N THR A 589 -32.05 4.64 -13.96
CA THR A 589 -33.25 4.36 -14.72
C THR A 589 -33.50 2.86 -14.70
N THR A 590 -34.64 2.47 -14.15
CA THR A 590 -35.07 1.06 -14.08
C THR A 590 -35.72 0.62 -15.39
N GLU A 591 -35.86 -0.69 -15.60
CA GLU A 591 -36.39 -1.27 -16.85
C GLU A 591 -37.80 -0.78 -17.22
N ASP A 592 -38.63 -0.46 -16.23
CA ASP A 592 -39.96 0.11 -16.40
C ASP A 592 -39.96 1.62 -16.70
N GLY A 593 -38.78 2.23 -16.83
CA GLY A 593 -38.59 3.63 -17.17
C GLY A 593 -38.61 4.59 -15.97
N HIS A 594 -38.79 4.11 -14.73
CA HIS A 594 -38.72 5.00 -13.57
C HIS A 594 -37.29 5.48 -13.34
N ARG A 595 -37.16 6.79 -13.14
CA ARG A 595 -35.89 7.48 -12.95
C ARG A 595 -35.73 7.95 -11.51
N TYR A 596 -34.69 7.47 -10.84
CA TYR A 596 -34.32 7.82 -9.48
C TYR A 596 -33.07 8.69 -9.50
N SER A 597 -33.05 9.77 -8.73
CA SER A 597 -31.89 10.66 -8.60
C SER A 597 -31.40 10.65 -7.16
N HIS A 598 -30.12 10.36 -6.98
CA HIS A 598 -29.42 10.34 -5.69
C HIS A 598 -28.29 11.34 -5.75
N TRP A 599 -28.31 12.32 -4.87
CA TRP A 599 -27.32 13.40 -4.83
C TRP A 599 -26.30 13.13 -3.73
N ASN A 600 -25.05 13.52 -3.97
CA ASN A 600 -23.98 13.45 -2.96
C ASN A 600 -23.78 12.04 -2.37
N VAL A 601 -23.88 11.00 -3.20
CA VAL A 601 -23.65 9.60 -2.79
C VAL A 601 -22.15 9.44 -2.48
N PRO A 602 -21.76 9.02 -1.26
CA PRO A 602 -20.35 8.89 -0.90
C PRO A 602 -19.58 7.91 -1.79
N THR A 603 -18.36 8.29 -2.17
CA THR A 603 -17.42 7.43 -2.89
C THR A 603 -16.19 7.16 -2.02
N PHE A 604 -15.85 5.88 -1.87
CA PHE A 604 -14.74 5.45 -0.99
C PHE A 604 -13.42 5.25 -1.75
N SER A 605 -13.44 5.46 -3.08
CA SER A 605 -12.29 5.26 -3.96
C SER A 605 -12.40 6.14 -5.20
N HIS A 606 -11.30 6.27 -5.94
CA HIS A 606 -11.25 6.94 -7.24
C HIS A 606 -11.82 6.08 -8.38
N LEU A 607 -12.53 4.97 -8.09
CA LEU A 607 -13.08 4.04 -9.07
C LEU A 607 -14.01 4.73 -10.08
N LEU A 608 -14.73 5.77 -9.66
CA LEU A 608 -15.70 6.49 -10.51
C LEU A 608 -15.11 7.68 -11.27
N GLU A 609 -13.80 7.92 -11.12
CA GLU A 609 -13.09 9.01 -11.78
C GLU A 609 -11.69 8.58 -12.27
N PRO A 610 -11.59 7.49 -13.08
CA PRO A 610 -10.32 7.02 -13.61
C PRO A 610 -9.65 8.08 -14.50
N ARG A 611 -8.34 7.97 -14.66
CA ARG A 611 -7.54 8.86 -15.50
C ARG A 611 -6.85 8.08 -16.63
N ALA A 612 -6.90 8.65 -17.84
CA ALA A 612 -6.19 8.12 -19.01
C ALA A 612 -4.79 8.70 -19.22
N HIS A 613 -4.22 9.37 -18.20
CA HIS A 613 -2.85 9.87 -18.27
C HIS A 613 -1.86 8.70 -18.36
N SER A 614 -0.93 8.74 -19.32
CA SER A 614 0.06 7.67 -19.51
C SER A 614 1.49 8.19 -19.71
N SER A 615 1.71 9.50 -19.56
CA SER A 615 3.03 10.11 -19.72
C SER A 615 3.80 10.14 -18.40
N LEU A 616 5.13 10.29 -18.47
CA LEU A 616 6.00 10.52 -17.31
C LEU A 616 5.76 9.50 -16.20
N GLY A 617 5.87 8.20 -16.51
CA GLY A 617 5.85 7.13 -15.51
C GLY A 617 4.63 7.14 -14.58
N TYR A 618 3.51 7.71 -15.06
CA TYR A 618 2.28 7.79 -14.29
C TYR A 618 1.70 6.39 -14.03
N SER A 619 1.15 6.22 -12.84
CA SER A 619 0.30 5.08 -12.50
C SER A 619 -0.91 5.58 -11.73
N ASN A 620 -2.08 4.98 -11.99
CA ASN A 620 -3.31 5.27 -11.25
C ASN A 620 -3.14 5.01 -9.73
N ILE A 621 -2.17 4.19 -9.31
CA ILE A 621 -1.87 3.99 -7.88
C ILE A 621 -1.37 5.27 -7.18
N GLY A 622 -0.78 6.20 -7.95
CA GLY A 622 -0.37 7.52 -7.47
C GLY A 622 -1.53 8.42 -7.04
N GLU A 623 -2.78 8.06 -7.35
CA GLU A 623 -3.96 8.76 -6.82
C GLU A 623 -4.27 8.34 -5.39
N TYR A 624 -4.05 7.06 -5.06
CA TYR A 624 -4.33 6.50 -3.73
C TYR A 624 -3.20 6.77 -2.74
N SER A 625 -1.95 6.83 -3.20
CA SER A 625 -0.81 7.14 -2.33
C SER A 625 0.20 8.06 -3.02
N PRO A 626 0.59 9.17 -2.37
CA PRO A 626 1.63 10.05 -2.88
C PRO A 626 3.01 9.38 -2.94
N LEU A 627 3.19 8.24 -2.26
CA LEU A 627 4.43 7.45 -2.32
C LEU A 627 4.72 6.86 -3.70
N TYR A 628 3.73 6.80 -4.60
CA TYR A 628 3.92 6.33 -5.97
C TYR A 628 3.93 7.47 -7.00
N ARG A 629 3.96 8.74 -6.54
CA ARG A 629 4.09 9.90 -7.42
C ARG A 629 5.56 10.19 -7.65
N HIS A 630 6.05 9.85 -8.84
CA HIS A 630 7.39 10.21 -9.26
C HIS A 630 7.50 11.71 -9.50
N HIS A 631 8.57 12.31 -8.97
CA HIS A 631 8.91 13.70 -9.25
C HIS A 631 9.65 13.76 -10.59
N VAL A 632 9.49 14.86 -11.29
CA VAL A 632 10.03 15.07 -12.63
C VAL A 632 10.98 16.24 -12.58
N CYS A 633 12.22 16.02 -13.04
CA CYS A 633 13.12 17.10 -13.43
C CYS A 633 12.89 17.39 -14.91
N ASP A 634 12.71 18.67 -15.27
CA ASP A 634 12.45 19.07 -16.64
C ASP A 634 13.41 20.16 -17.11
N LEU A 635 13.94 20.00 -18.31
CA LEU A 635 14.85 20.95 -18.94
C LEU A 635 14.19 21.47 -20.22
N GLN A 636 13.85 22.76 -20.21
CA GLN A 636 13.06 23.45 -21.23
C GLN A 636 13.62 24.85 -21.50
N GLY A 637 13.73 25.24 -22.77
CA GLY A 637 14.29 26.56 -23.12
C GLY A 637 15.72 26.74 -22.57
N ASN A 638 15.95 27.81 -21.80
CA ASN A 638 17.21 28.08 -21.09
C ASN A 638 17.10 27.89 -19.56
N GLY A 639 16.12 27.09 -19.11
CA GLY A 639 15.91 26.79 -17.70
C GLY A 639 15.81 25.29 -17.45
N LEU A 640 16.07 24.91 -16.22
CA LEU A 640 15.84 23.58 -15.70
C LEU A 640 15.01 23.71 -14.42
N ARG A 641 14.07 22.79 -14.22
CA ARG A 641 13.34 22.64 -12.97
C ARG A 641 13.75 21.33 -12.31
N THR A 642 14.15 21.42 -11.05
CA THR A 642 14.66 20.29 -10.27
C THR A 642 13.55 19.33 -9.84
N PHE A 643 13.93 18.16 -9.29
CA PHE A 643 12.95 17.17 -8.79
C PHE A 643 12.06 17.75 -7.67
N ASP A 644 12.61 18.64 -6.85
CA ASP A 644 11.91 19.28 -5.74
C ASP A 644 11.18 20.57 -6.18
N GLY A 645 11.32 20.92 -7.46
CA GLY A 645 10.53 21.94 -8.15
C GLY A 645 11.12 23.34 -8.10
N SER A 646 12.39 23.50 -7.74
CA SER A 646 13.12 24.77 -7.85
C SER A 646 13.49 25.02 -9.30
N VAL A 647 13.52 26.29 -9.72
CA VAL A 647 13.84 26.67 -11.11
C VAL A 647 15.26 27.22 -11.14
N VAL A 648 16.08 26.65 -12.02
CA VAL A 648 17.49 26.93 -12.22
C VAL A 648 17.69 27.54 -13.60
N GLU A 649 18.34 28.70 -13.66
CA GLU A 649 18.72 29.34 -14.92
C GLU A 649 19.99 28.70 -15.47
N LEU A 650 20.02 28.36 -16.76
CA LEU A 650 21.18 27.71 -17.37
C LEU A 650 22.14 28.75 -17.98
N PRO A 651 23.47 28.52 -17.85
CA PRO A 651 24.45 29.39 -18.49
C PRO A 651 24.40 29.22 -20.01
N ASN A 652 24.66 30.33 -20.71
CA ASN A 652 24.78 30.37 -22.16
C ASN A 652 26.13 29.74 -22.59
N THR A 653 26.12 28.43 -22.80
CA THR A 653 27.27 27.63 -23.20
C THR A 653 26.79 26.34 -23.88
N ASP A 654 27.53 25.89 -24.88
CA ASP A 654 27.40 24.64 -25.62
C ASP A 654 28.18 23.48 -24.97
N CYS A 655 28.82 23.71 -23.82
CA CYS A 655 29.45 22.67 -23.02
C CYS A 655 28.43 21.68 -22.45
N TRP A 656 28.88 20.45 -22.21
CA TRP A 656 28.10 19.43 -21.52
C TRP A 656 27.88 19.83 -20.07
N LYS A 657 26.65 19.61 -19.57
CA LYS A 657 26.25 19.91 -18.19
C LYS A 657 25.72 18.66 -17.54
N VAL A 658 26.07 18.42 -16.28
CA VAL A 658 25.52 17.31 -15.48
C VAL A 658 24.08 17.62 -15.09
N VAL A 659 23.14 17.02 -15.81
CA VAL A 659 21.70 17.17 -15.52
C VAL A 659 21.38 16.42 -14.23
N THR A 660 21.74 15.14 -14.17
CA THR A 660 21.61 14.34 -12.95
C THR A 660 22.55 13.13 -12.98
N ARG A 661 22.97 12.66 -11.81
CA ARG A 661 23.89 11.54 -11.61
C ARG A 661 23.51 10.80 -10.33
N ASP A 662 23.76 9.49 -10.31
CA ASP A 662 23.79 8.69 -9.08
C ASP A 662 25.08 8.98 -8.29
N CYS A 663 24.93 9.74 -7.20
CA CYS A 663 26.00 10.08 -6.27
C CYS A 663 26.10 9.11 -5.09
N SER A 664 25.42 7.96 -5.15
CA SER A 664 25.70 6.84 -4.27
C SER A 664 26.99 6.11 -4.69
N PRO A 665 27.60 5.29 -3.81
CA PRO A 665 28.79 4.52 -4.12
C PRO A 665 28.66 3.55 -5.33
N ASN A 666 27.43 3.32 -5.82
CA ASN A 666 27.17 2.43 -6.94
C ASN A 666 27.34 3.09 -8.32
N HIS A 667 27.24 4.42 -8.39
CA HIS A 667 27.34 5.22 -9.62
C HIS A 667 26.59 4.61 -10.82
N ARG A 668 25.30 4.29 -10.67
CA ARG A 668 24.53 3.54 -11.66
C ARG A 668 24.34 4.27 -12.97
N PHE A 669 24.19 5.61 -12.95
CA PHE A 669 23.99 6.41 -14.14
C PHE A 669 24.55 7.84 -14.07
N LEU A 670 24.76 8.44 -15.25
CA LEU A 670 25.15 9.84 -15.44
C LEU A 670 24.45 10.41 -16.68
N LEU A 671 23.69 11.48 -16.50
CA LEU A 671 22.97 12.17 -17.57
C LEU A 671 23.55 13.55 -17.83
N LEU A 672 23.87 13.81 -19.09
CA LEU A 672 24.45 15.04 -19.59
C LEU A 672 23.58 15.64 -20.68
N ALA A 673 23.47 16.96 -20.70
CA ALA A 673 22.84 17.71 -21.78
C ALA A 673 23.73 18.88 -22.21
N ARG A 674 23.66 19.23 -23.49
CA ARG A 674 24.29 20.45 -24.03
C ARG A 674 23.36 21.18 -24.98
N ALA A 675 23.58 22.48 -25.12
CA ALA A 675 22.96 23.26 -26.19
C ALA A 675 23.62 22.95 -27.54
N THR A 676 22.87 23.06 -28.62
CA THR A 676 23.33 22.87 -30.00
C THR A 676 22.97 24.10 -30.82
N GLY A 677 23.70 24.35 -31.90
CA GLY A 677 23.41 25.43 -32.85
C GLY A 677 22.20 25.16 -33.77
N ASN A 678 21.62 23.95 -33.72
CA ASN A 678 20.51 23.56 -34.59
C ASN A 678 19.18 24.16 -34.07
N PRO A 679 18.47 24.98 -34.88
CA PRO A 679 17.23 25.61 -34.46
C PRO A 679 16.04 24.64 -34.30
N SER A 680 16.07 23.50 -35.00
CA SER A 680 15.03 22.45 -34.90
C SER A 680 15.22 21.57 -33.68
N PHE A 681 16.47 21.34 -33.27
CA PHE A 681 16.85 20.51 -32.13
C PHE A 681 17.94 21.22 -31.33
N SER A 682 17.52 22.09 -30.42
CA SER A 682 18.37 23.01 -29.64
C SER A 682 19.24 22.32 -28.57
N LYS A 683 19.07 21.01 -28.36
CA LYS A 683 19.75 20.24 -27.32
C LYS A 683 20.19 18.87 -27.82
N ALA A 684 21.26 18.37 -27.20
CA ALA A 684 21.74 16.99 -27.35
C ALA A 684 21.85 16.32 -25.98
N LEU A 685 21.62 15.00 -25.95
CA LEU A 685 21.64 14.18 -24.75
C LEU A 685 22.77 13.15 -24.82
N LYS A 686 23.46 12.95 -23.69
CA LYS A 686 24.41 11.86 -23.48
C LYS A 686 24.12 11.21 -22.13
N LEU A 687 23.85 9.92 -22.12
CA LEU A 687 23.49 9.15 -20.94
C LEU A 687 24.44 7.97 -20.80
N PHE A 688 24.99 7.77 -19.61
CA PHE A 688 25.70 6.56 -19.25
C PHE A 688 24.83 5.74 -18.32
N ILE A 689 24.55 4.50 -18.69
CA ILE A 689 23.94 3.49 -17.81
C ILE A 689 25.00 2.41 -17.59
N HIS A 690 25.48 2.30 -16.36
CA HIS A 690 26.65 1.49 -16.02
C HIS A 690 27.86 1.84 -16.92
N LYS A 691 28.24 0.97 -17.86
CA LYS A 691 29.37 1.18 -18.80
C LYS A 691 28.93 1.50 -20.23
N THR A 692 27.63 1.45 -20.50
CA THR A 692 27.07 1.67 -21.85
C THR A 692 26.76 3.14 -22.03
N LYS A 693 27.22 3.71 -23.15
CA LYS A 693 26.95 5.10 -23.54
C LYS A 693 25.79 5.16 -24.52
N LEU A 694 24.82 6.02 -24.23
CA LEU A 694 23.71 6.38 -25.09
C LEU A 694 23.83 7.85 -25.52
N GLU A 695 23.63 8.14 -26.79
CA GLU A 695 23.64 9.50 -27.32
C GLU A 695 22.41 9.73 -28.20
N ILE A 696 21.69 10.83 -27.94
CA ILE A 696 20.55 11.26 -28.75
C ILE A 696 20.81 12.69 -29.20
N LEU A 697 21.10 12.86 -30.49
CA LEU A 697 21.51 14.14 -31.07
C LEU A 697 21.16 14.22 -32.56
N SER A 698 21.13 15.45 -33.09
CA SER A 698 21.11 15.70 -34.54
C SER A 698 22.53 15.90 -35.05
N VAL A 699 22.85 15.35 -36.22
CA VAL A 699 24.23 15.35 -36.78
C VAL A 699 24.44 16.48 -37.80
N ALA A 700 23.38 16.91 -38.47
CA ALA A 700 23.32 18.01 -39.43
C ALA A 700 22.01 18.79 -39.23
N ASP A 701 21.99 20.07 -39.63
CA ASP A 701 20.86 20.98 -39.39
C ASP A 701 19.53 20.47 -39.98
N ASP A 702 19.63 19.74 -41.07
CA ASP A 702 18.59 19.13 -41.89
C ASP A 702 18.35 17.64 -41.59
N SER A 703 19.08 17.06 -40.63
CA SER A 703 18.89 15.68 -40.17
C SER A 703 18.02 15.58 -38.91
N GLY A 704 17.15 14.57 -38.87
CA GLY A 704 16.40 14.23 -37.66
C GLY A 704 17.30 13.74 -36.51
N LEU A 705 16.72 13.62 -35.31
CA LEU A 705 17.42 13.02 -34.17
C LEU A 705 17.79 11.56 -34.45
N ILE A 706 19.03 11.21 -34.14
CA ILE A 706 19.51 9.83 -34.21
C ILE A 706 19.82 9.30 -32.81
N LEU A 707 19.60 8.00 -32.63
CA LEU A 707 20.04 7.25 -31.46
C LEU A 707 21.38 6.57 -31.76
N ARG A 708 22.36 6.74 -30.89
CA ARG A 708 23.62 5.99 -30.90
C ARG A 708 23.83 5.27 -29.58
N VAL A 709 24.24 4.01 -29.65
CA VAL A 709 24.61 3.17 -28.51
C VAL A 709 26.07 2.77 -28.70
N ASP A 710 26.93 3.16 -27.76
CA ASP A 710 28.40 2.99 -27.81
C ASP A 710 29.00 3.40 -29.17
N GLY A 711 28.51 4.52 -29.72
CA GLY A 711 28.95 5.10 -30.99
C GLY A 711 28.29 4.51 -32.25
N SER A 712 27.54 3.42 -32.14
CA SER A 712 26.83 2.80 -33.27
C SER A 712 25.42 3.37 -33.42
N LYS A 713 25.03 3.76 -34.64
CA LYS A 713 23.65 4.19 -34.90
C LYS A 713 22.70 2.99 -34.76
N VAL A 714 21.63 3.18 -34.00
CA VAL A 714 20.60 2.17 -33.74
C VAL A 714 19.25 2.73 -34.17
N GLU A 715 18.41 1.88 -34.74
CA GLU A 715 17.04 2.24 -35.09
C GLU A 715 16.09 1.76 -34.00
N ALA A 716 15.22 2.64 -33.54
CA ALA A 716 14.06 2.33 -32.71
C ALA A 716 12.83 2.86 -33.47
N THR A 717 11.80 2.04 -33.60
CA THR A 717 10.50 2.47 -34.15
C THR A 717 9.41 2.21 -33.11
N PRO A 718 8.21 2.82 -33.24
CA PRO A 718 7.11 2.57 -32.31
C PRO A 718 6.74 1.07 -32.21
N GLU A 719 6.89 0.32 -33.30
CA GLU A 719 6.56 -1.12 -33.38
C GLU A 719 7.72 -2.01 -32.96
N ARG A 720 8.95 -1.49 -32.96
CA ARG A 720 10.17 -2.22 -32.62
C ARG A 720 11.04 -1.35 -31.71
N PRO A 721 10.76 -1.37 -30.40
CA PRO A 721 11.62 -0.69 -29.44
C PRO A 721 12.99 -1.36 -29.40
N TYR A 722 14.02 -0.57 -29.08
CA TYR A 722 15.37 -1.09 -28.95
C TYR A 722 15.64 -1.52 -27.52
N SER A 723 15.89 -2.81 -27.28
CA SER A 723 16.32 -3.32 -25.98
C SER A 723 17.83 -3.57 -25.99
N HIS A 724 18.53 -3.09 -24.96
CA HIS A 724 19.94 -3.36 -24.73
C HIS A 724 20.09 -4.34 -23.56
N THR A 725 20.69 -5.49 -23.82
CA THR A 725 20.94 -6.52 -22.82
C THR A 725 22.41 -6.55 -22.39
N ASP A 726 22.64 -6.80 -21.10
CA ASP A 726 23.94 -7.11 -20.54
C ASP A 726 23.82 -8.41 -19.72
N HIS A 727 24.68 -9.40 -19.99
CA HIS A 727 24.60 -10.73 -19.38
C HIS A 727 23.19 -11.36 -19.42
N ASP A 728 22.55 -11.33 -20.60
CA ASP A 728 21.20 -11.86 -20.85
C ASP A 728 20.08 -11.22 -20.01
N THR A 729 20.34 -10.05 -19.42
CA THR A 729 19.36 -9.23 -18.69
C THR A 729 19.16 -7.89 -19.40
N GLU A 730 17.92 -7.44 -19.58
CA GLU A 730 17.63 -6.11 -20.14
C GLU A 730 18.15 -5.01 -19.21
N LEU A 731 19.09 -4.21 -19.70
CA LEU A 731 19.67 -3.08 -18.98
C LEU A 731 18.80 -1.83 -19.15
N PHE A 732 18.36 -1.57 -20.38
CA PHE A 732 17.43 -0.49 -20.73
C PHE A 732 16.74 -0.77 -22.07
N GLU A 733 15.59 -0.14 -22.25
CA GLU A 733 14.78 -0.13 -23.47
C GLU A 733 14.65 1.32 -23.99
N VAL A 734 14.62 1.50 -25.31
CA VAL A 734 14.37 2.77 -25.98
C VAL A 734 13.14 2.66 -26.88
N LYS A 735 12.10 3.45 -26.58
CA LYS A 735 10.86 3.58 -27.36
C LYS A 735 10.84 4.92 -28.10
N THR A 736 10.09 5.00 -29.19
CA THR A 736 9.86 6.28 -29.88
C THR A 736 8.39 6.49 -30.23
N HIS A 737 7.92 7.73 -30.02
CA HIS A 737 6.56 8.17 -30.36
C HIS A 737 6.59 9.62 -30.88
N ASP A 738 6.14 9.86 -32.12
CA ASP A 738 6.02 11.20 -32.72
C ASP A 738 7.24 12.13 -32.45
N LYS A 739 8.45 11.61 -32.74
CA LYS A 739 9.77 12.26 -32.53
C LYS A 739 10.27 12.38 -31.07
N TRP A 740 9.53 11.85 -30.10
CA TRP A 740 10.03 11.63 -28.75
C TRP A 740 10.79 10.32 -28.67
N TYR A 741 11.89 10.33 -27.94
CA TYR A 741 12.61 9.15 -27.47
C TYR A 741 12.32 8.97 -25.99
N GLU A 742 11.89 7.78 -25.60
CA GLU A 742 11.73 7.37 -24.22
C GLU A 742 12.77 6.32 -23.90
N VAL A 743 13.59 6.52 -22.87
CA VAL A 743 14.56 5.52 -22.42
C VAL A 743 14.17 5.08 -21.02
N VAL A 744 14.02 3.77 -20.85
CA VAL A 744 13.54 3.15 -19.62
C VAL A 744 14.56 2.12 -19.14
N SER A 745 15.10 2.30 -17.95
CA SER A 745 15.90 1.29 -17.26
C SER A 745 15.17 0.86 -16.00
N LYS A 746 14.40 -0.23 -16.10
CA LYS A 746 13.67 -0.81 -14.95
C LYS A 746 14.62 -1.23 -13.81
N PRO A 747 15.75 -1.91 -14.05
CA PRO A 747 16.64 -2.35 -12.97
C PRO A 747 17.24 -1.21 -12.17
N TYR A 748 17.49 -0.07 -12.82
CA TYR A 748 18.03 1.12 -12.18
C TYR A 748 16.99 2.19 -11.89
N GLY A 749 15.71 1.96 -12.20
CA GLY A 749 14.62 2.89 -11.90
C GLY A 749 14.76 4.26 -12.57
N ILE A 750 15.19 4.31 -13.84
CA ILE A 750 15.39 5.55 -14.61
C ILE A 750 14.39 5.59 -15.76
N TYR A 751 13.69 6.71 -15.91
CA TYR A 751 12.77 6.97 -17.01
C TYR A 751 13.04 8.36 -17.55
N LEU A 752 13.27 8.49 -18.85
CA LEU A 752 13.53 9.78 -19.49
C LEU A 752 12.81 9.90 -20.82
N THR A 753 12.37 11.11 -21.14
CA THR A 753 11.61 11.43 -22.35
C THR A 753 12.22 12.67 -23.00
N PHE A 754 12.64 12.57 -24.26
CA PHE A 754 13.42 13.61 -24.96
C PHE A 754 13.01 13.77 -26.42
N ASN A 755 12.85 15.02 -26.89
CA ASN A 755 12.52 15.33 -28.30
C ASN A 755 13.51 16.28 -29.00
N GLY A 756 14.71 16.46 -28.44
CA GLY A 756 15.70 17.40 -28.98
C GLY A 756 15.58 18.83 -28.46
N ASN A 757 14.46 19.20 -27.84
CA ASN A 757 14.24 20.53 -27.25
C ASN A 757 13.82 20.49 -25.78
N LEU A 758 13.15 19.42 -25.39
CA LEU A 758 12.61 19.20 -24.05
C LEU A 758 13.15 17.87 -23.53
N LEU A 759 13.56 17.85 -22.27
CA LEU A 759 13.99 16.66 -21.56
C LEU A 759 13.19 16.56 -20.25
N PHE A 760 12.57 15.41 -20.02
CA PHE A 760 11.96 15.06 -18.74
C PHE A 760 12.67 13.85 -18.16
N VAL A 761 12.98 13.88 -16.87
CA VAL A 761 13.70 12.81 -16.16
C VAL A 761 12.93 12.43 -14.91
N GLN A 762 12.83 11.14 -14.66
CA GLN A 762 12.27 10.56 -13.44
C GLN A 762 13.18 9.46 -12.93
N THR A 763 13.24 9.38 -11.61
CA THR A 763 14.03 8.40 -10.89
C THR A 763 13.18 7.72 -9.82
N ALA A 764 13.45 6.44 -9.57
CA ALA A 764 12.80 5.71 -8.49
C ALA A 764 13.08 6.33 -7.12
N HIS A 765 12.14 6.15 -6.18
CA HIS A 765 12.20 6.76 -4.85
C HIS A 765 13.40 6.34 -3.99
N PHE A 766 14.07 5.23 -4.31
CA PHE A 766 15.28 4.82 -3.58
C PHE A 766 16.49 5.73 -3.85
N TYR A 767 16.42 6.63 -4.84
CA TYR A 767 17.42 7.69 -5.05
C TYR A 767 17.13 8.98 -4.28
N ARG A 768 16.11 9.02 -3.41
CA ARG A 768 15.86 10.22 -2.61
C ARG A 768 17.09 10.57 -1.77
N GLY A 769 17.50 11.83 -1.83
CA GLY A 769 18.79 12.28 -1.34
C GLY A 769 19.91 11.91 -2.28
N LYS A 770 19.99 10.67 -2.80
CA LYS A 770 21.13 10.02 -3.51
C LYS A 770 21.56 10.59 -4.86
N LEU A 771 20.94 11.68 -5.33
CA LEU A 771 21.27 12.29 -6.61
C LEU A 771 22.15 13.53 -6.44
N CYS A 772 22.74 13.95 -7.55
CA CYS A 772 23.49 15.18 -7.70
C CYS A 772 23.41 15.66 -9.15
N GLY A 773 23.75 16.91 -9.41
CA GLY A 773 23.58 17.56 -10.72
C GLY A 773 22.59 18.72 -10.67
N LEU A 774 22.32 19.30 -11.83
CA LEU A 774 21.40 20.43 -11.97
C LEU A 774 19.97 20.13 -11.49
N CYS A 775 19.53 18.87 -11.55
CA CYS A 775 18.24 18.43 -11.04
C CYS A 775 18.14 18.35 -9.51
N GLY A 776 19.19 18.74 -8.78
CA GLY A 776 19.25 18.66 -7.33
C GLY A 776 19.50 17.23 -6.83
N ASP A 777 19.25 17.02 -5.54
CA ASP A 777 19.55 15.78 -4.82
C ASP A 777 18.31 14.95 -4.49
N TYR A 778 17.13 15.46 -4.84
CA TYR A 778 15.85 14.76 -4.70
C TYR A 778 15.52 14.42 -3.23
N ASN A 779 15.83 15.32 -2.30
CA ASN A 779 15.56 15.16 -0.87
C ASN A 779 14.24 15.81 -0.41
N LEU A 780 13.50 16.47 -1.32
CA LEU A 780 12.26 17.22 -1.08
C LEU A 780 12.43 18.57 -0.33
N ASP A 781 13.67 19.03 -0.14
CA ASP A 781 14.01 20.32 0.48
C ASP A 781 14.44 21.36 -0.55
N ARG A 782 13.48 22.22 -0.90
CA ARG A 782 13.68 23.30 -1.87
C ARG A 782 14.65 24.40 -1.39
N ASN A 783 14.94 24.49 -0.09
CA ASN A 783 15.77 25.56 0.45
C ASN A 783 17.27 25.30 0.27
N HIS A 784 17.67 24.04 0.17
CA HIS A 784 19.07 23.61 0.01
C HIS A 784 19.35 22.97 -1.35
N GLU A 785 18.49 23.26 -2.34
CA GLU A 785 18.55 22.64 -3.66
C GLU A 785 19.85 22.92 -4.42
N LEU A 786 20.40 24.13 -4.27
CA LEU A 786 21.49 24.66 -5.09
C LEU A 786 22.86 24.20 -4.57
N SER A 787 23.00 22.89 -4.32
CA SER A 787 24.24 22.27 -3.82
C SER A 787 25.11 21.77 -4.98
N GLY A 788 26.28 22.38 -5.16
CA GLY A 788 27.23 22.06 -6.23
C GLY A 788 27.91 20.68 -6.10
N PRO A 789 28.82 20.36 -7.05
CA PRO A 789 29.61 19.12 -7.04
C PRO A 789 30.37 18.84 -5.74
N ASP A 790 30.88 19.90 -5.11
CA ASP A 790 31.68 19.91 -3.89
C ASP A 790 30.83 20.00 -2.61
N GLY A 791 29.51 20.04 -2.75
CA GLY A 791 28.56 20.26 -1.66
C GLY A 791 28.36 21.73 -1.28
N HIS A 792 29.04 22.69 -1.95
CA HIS A 792 28.84 24.11 -1.70
C HIS A 792 27.41 24.54 -2.04
N LEU A 793 26.77 25.26 -1.12
CA LEU A 793 25.44 25.81 -1.35
C LEU A 793 25.53 27.20 -1.98
N TYR A 794 24.99 27.34 -3.19
CA TYR A 794 24.99 28.59 -3.93
C TYR A 794 23.73 29.40 -3.67
N ASN A 795 23.88 30.73 -3.64
CA ASN A 795 22.75 31.66 -3.54
C ASN A 795 22.18 32.06 -4.92
N SER A 796 22.95 31.84 -5.99
CA SER A 796 22.57 32.18 -7.37
C SER A 796 22.38 30.91 -8.18
N THR A 797 21.24 30.81 -8.86
CA THR A 797 20.91 29.67 -9.74
C THR A 797 21.89 29.56 -10.91
N LEU A 798 22.35 30.69 -11.45
CA LEU A 798 23.31 30.72 -12.55
C LEU A 798 24.70 30.25 -12.12
N GLU A 799 25.19 30.68 -10.95
CA GLU A 799 26.49 30.23 -10.41
C GLU A 799 26.46 28.74 -10.04
N PHE A 800 25.36 28.30 -9.43
CA PHE A 800 25.08 26.88 -9.24
C PHE A 800 25.15 26.12 -10.57
N ALA A 801 24.49 26.62 -11.62
CA ALA A 801 24.45 25.95 -12.89
C ALA A 801 25.81 25.94 -13.62
N LYS A 802 26.62 26.99 -13.46
CA LYS A 802 28.02 27.04 -13.93
C LYS A 802 28.87 25.95 -13.25
N SER A 803 28.64 25.63 -11.98
CA SER A 803 29.41 24.62 -11.24
C SER A 803 29.30 23.20 -11.82
N TYR A 804 28.21 22.87 -12.51
CA TYR A 804 27.97 21.56 -13.14
C TYR A 804 28.32 21.51 -14.64
N VAL A 805 29.01 22.53 -15.17
CA VAL A 805 29.51 22.55 -16.55
C VAL A 805 30.79 21.71 -16.63
N VAL A 806 30.78 20.66 -17.45
CA VAL A 806 31.95 19.81 -17.69
C VAL A 806 32.98 20.59 -18.51
N PRO A 807 34.20 20.83 -17.99
CA PRO A 807 35.26 21.49 -18.75
C PRO A 807 35.67 20.66 -19.96
N SER A 808 35.74 21.27 -21.15
CA SER A 808 36.22 20.64 -22.36
C SER A 808 36.83 21.67 -23.30
N SER A 809 37.82 21.25 -24.11
CA SER A 809 38.40 22.07 -25.18
C SER A 809 37.44 22.31 -26.34
N ASP A 810 36.39 21.50 -26.45
CA ASP A 810 35.52 21.42 -27.63
C ASP A 810 34.23 22.23 -27.47
N CYS A 811 34.18 23.15 -26.52
CA CYS A 811 33.03 23.99 -26.22
C CYS A 811 33.45 25.37 -25.69
N HIS A 812 32.51 26.30 -25.68
CA HIS A 812 32.68 27.66 -25.21
C HIS A 812 32.30 27.75 -23.72
N PRO A 813 33.26 27.88 -22.80
CA PRO A 813 32.95 27.96 -21.38
C PRO A 813 32.10 29.21 -21.08
N PRO A 814 31.24 29.17 -20.05
CA PRO A 814 30.44 30.31 -19.67
C PRO A 814 31.33 31.50 -19.27
N SER A 815 30.96 32.71 -19.71
CA SER A 815 31.64 33.94 -19.29
C SER A 815 31.57 34.10 -17.77
N HIS A 816 32.69 34.48 -17.16
CA HIS A 816 32.82 34.71 -15.72
C HIS A 816 31.79 35.69 -15.20
#